data_AF-A0A1G0GFZ5-F1
#
_entry.id   AF-A0A1G0GFZ5-F1
#
_cell.length_a   1.000
_cell.length_b   1.000
_cell.length_c   1.000
_cell.angle_alpha   90.00
_cell.angle_beta   90.00
_cell.angle_gamma   90.00
#
_symmetry.space_group_name_H-M   'P 1'
#
loop_
_entity.id
_entity.type
_entity.pdbx_description
1 polymer ?
#
loop_
_entity_poly.entity_id
_entity_poly.type
_entity_poly.pdbx_seq_one_letter_code
_entity_poly.pdbx_strand_id
1 'polypeptide(L)'
;MAKIEDISSQYEERKKTQRYLDNFVISLHEITDEFKETQQTLSSAIEKLEALEKAHSALAADDTAAKKERSQIVDILKEAKTENTLPAPIASLIEKFTLDIASIDYDTQPSNLIKPDARDAILQNDAENTYRLKQQWESQVSKILERKNLSPTLFAPENKMSIERPIKDHAAWAFKLIYNMPYAPPARPNAPLARQNVPPNAPARPNRNPMARQFRIPTQNKNPIANQPPPMATQNKNTIARLTHGIQHVAREALYIPVFANLYRKHSDPESQKLTEADIKLLQIAVLFNSSAREGAGEDKWHHESATLLYFHLTHTLGVDQDKAKLITEAVANKDPNKAGYFSIVDSDTTTWKWNEARDEKNIYQKLIHDASCLDIIRSQDTFDATHLDFHKEFQANPLAVEEMAKLITESRSLIDIEGDTHNLTKPEIKKRYESENAYLETRNALDKRHPLLVKLSQKLYTPEELQKTNLVDTVHHDPQAGLTEENMQAAIREGRVFSRGVSSPSAITKKELKDLRSEETFAETEIRKTLRRTGISTRTSKEDNLEKEGNPNRSVSMIGYGSPVFCNAGFFIVNPALDDIKTIDKTDAGTGRFKKERLQKDLPDEKLPSNDEKTKKLEELHERLKLGGASVTLANNAEKSGVSRHNEILYHLKDYDAIYFSNDPNLFNADMYGSQEITHTYAPLLEAIFLKNEYEKASQKNLPVFEYSSTHNTVRKVPEEELTHENIKKMWVCMSSDFINNAIHKDTDSLRKILSMPIEEIKTLSMYRVMYNKYGKENASADSNYEKTFQDEISKAIQEERAKLISEYGTTIKSEIKKGELSPLSDKASLVLSSNPPLVEDLRTEITQAIQSFDVKQSFEEKTSQLATAYTFAKQLNLTEETEKMRAVVSDLISDKIAKLGTDSFAVRFFLKDELFKLLSDYEILENNPNIKIEIEKTAATFLKEEKTNLLSELAADFKENAQSNSVYFLEKYKDHTQLIKNLSDKEMLGPEQKEEAREFLSKVKEELETWLAHGSMPKEASDLLKKTDDLSQSLDLSAHNRPSI
;
A
#
# COMPACT_ATOMS: atom_id res chain seq x y z
N MET A 1 -54.71 -20.19 26.98
CA MET A 1 -53.50 -19.78 27.70
C MET A 1 -52.90 -20.98 28.42
N ALA A 2 -53.43 -21.46 29.54
CA ALA A 2 -52.88 -22.63 30.25
C ALA A 2 -52.75 -23.92 29.40
N LYS A 3 -53.73 -24.24 28.54
CA LYS A 3 -53.62 -25.38 27.59
C LYS A 3 -52.59 -25.18 26.48
N ILE A 4 -52.21 -23.94 26.15
CA ILE A 4 -51.20 -23.62 25.13
C ILE A 4 -49.80 -23.62 25.77
N GLU A 5 -49.67 -23.16 27.02
CA GLU A 5 -48.46 -23.29 27.83
C GLU A 5 -48.13 -24.76 28.13
N ASP A 6 -49.13 -25.59 28.42
CA ASP A 6 -48.96 -27.04 28.63
C ASP A 6 -48.50 -27.75 27.34
N ILE A 7 -49.10 -27.44 26.19
CA ILE A 7 -48.65 -27.96 24.89
C ILE A 7 -47.24 -27.44 24.51
N SER A 8 -46.90 -26.20 24.86
CA SER A 8 -45.57 -25.62 24.59
C SER A 8 -44.48 -26.20 25.50
N SER A 9 -44.81 -26.49 26.77
CA SER A 9 -43.92 -27.17 27.72
C SER A 9 -43.66 -28.61 27.27
N GLN A 10 -44.73 -29.33 26.92
CA GLN A 10 -44.63 -30.69 26.37
C GLN A 10 -43.88 -30.73 25.03
N TYR A 11 -43.92 -29.66 24.23
CA TYR A 11 -43.17 -29.54 22.97
C TYR A 11 -41.67 -29.25 23.19
N GLU A 12 -41.33 -28.39 24.17
CA GLU A 12 -39.93 -28.12 24.53
C GLU A 12 -39.27 -29.28 25.30
N GLU A 13 -40.02 -30.04 26.10
CA GLU A 13 -39.53 -31.29 26.70
C GLU A 13 -39.28 -32.38 25.66
N ARG A 14 -40.14 -32.53 24.65
CA ARG A 14 -39.90 -33.43 23.50
C ARG A 14 -38.64 -33.04 22.72
N LYS A 15 -38.41 -31.74 22.49
CA LYS A 15 -37.17 -31.25 21.87
C LYS A 15 -35.94 -31.57 22.70
N LYS A 16 -36.02 -31.54 24.03
CA LYS A 16 -34.91 -31.94 24.91
C LYS A 16 -34.60 -33.43 24.78
N THR A 17 -35.61 -34.30 24.89
CA THR A 17 -35.42 -35.75 24.76
C THR A 17 -34.90 -36.14 23.37
N GLN A 18 -35.44 -35.54 22.30
CA GLN A 18 -34.97 -35.74 20.94
C GLN A 18 -33.52 -35.24 20.75
N ARG A 19 -33.19 -34.02 21.21
CA ARG A 19 -31.79 -33.52 21.16
C ARG A 19 -30.82 -34.39 21.96
N TYR A 20 -31.27 -35.00 23.05
CA TYR A 20 -30.45 -35.93 23.83
C TYR A 20 -30.22 -37.25 23.10
N LEU A 21 -31.24 -37.80 22.43
CA LEU A 21 -31.13 -38.98 21.56
C LEU A 21 -30.23 -38.69 20.35
N ASP A 22 -30.44 -37.56 19.67
CA ASP A 22 -29.64 -37.13 18.51
C ASP A 22 -28.16 -36.98 18.90
N ASN A 23 -27.86 -36.29 20.01
CA ASN A 23 -26.49 -36.13 20.50
C ASN A 23 -25.87 -37.45 20.94
N PHE A 24 -26.66 -38.40 21.45
CA PHE A 24 -26.18 -39.72 21.83
C PHE A 24 -25.86 -40.60 20.62
N VAL A 25 -26.72 -40.60 19.59
CA VAL A 25 -26.48 -41.31 18.32
C VAL A 25 -25.27 -40.73 17.60
N ILE A 26 -25.10 -39.40 17.62
CA ILE A 26 -23.91 -38.72 17.08
C ILE A 26 -22.65 -39.12 17.88
N SER A 27 -22.71 -39.07 19.21
CA SER A 27 -21.57 -39.46 20.07
C SER A 27 -21.22 -40.95 19.90
N LEU A 28 -22.21 -41.82 19.71
CA LEU A 28 -21.99 -43.24 19.43
C LEU A 28 -21.33 -43.47 18.07
N HIS A 29 -21.77 -42.75 17.02
CA HIS A 29 -21.16 -42.79 15.69
C HIS A 29 -19.72 -42.26 15.69
N GLU A 30 -19.46 -41.16 16.40
CA GLU A 30 -18.12 -40.57 16.54
C GLU A 30 -17.16 -41.53 17.28
N ILE A 31 -17.67 -42.29 18.25
CA ILE A 31 -16.88 -43.29 19.00
C ILE A 31 -16.70 -44.59 18.20
N THR A 32 -17.68 -45.04 17.40
CA THR A 32 -17.52 -46.24 16.54
C THR A 32 -16.58 -46.01 15.36
N ASP A 33 -16.49 -44.78 14.83
CA ASP A 33 -15.52 -44.43 13.79
C ASP A 33 -14.06 -44.48 14.31
N GLU A 34 -13.84 -44.31 15.62
CA GLU A 34 -12.52 -44.48 16.26
C GLU A 34 -12.15 -45.95 16.54
N PHE A 35 -13.10 -46.89 16.58
CA PHE A 35 -12.88 -48.31 16.94
C PHE A 35 -13.50 -49.29 15.93
N LYS A 36 -12.85 -49.44 14.76
CA LYS A 36 -13.30 -50.26 13.62
C LYS A 36 -13.64 -51.73 13.92
N GLU A 37 -13.09 -52.32 14.98
CA GLU A 37 -13.30 -53.74 15.31
C GLU A 37 -14.61 -54.00 16.08
N THR A 38 -15.25 -52.96 16.64
CA THR A 38 -16.47 -53.06 17.46
C THR A 38 -17.76 -52.72 16.69
N GLN A 39 -17.63 -52.31 15.42
CA GLN A 39 -18.72 -51.86 14.55
C GLN A 39 -19.79 -52.94 14.33
N GLN A 40 -19.39 -54.22 14.34
CA GLN A 40 -20.31 -55.35 14.08
C GLN A 40 -21.23 -55.69 15.26
N THR A 41 -20.80 -55.42 16.51
CA THR A 41 -21.58 -55.69 17.73
C THR A 41 -22.55 -54.55 18.06
N LEU A 42 -22.16 -53.30 17.80
CA LEU A 42 -22.97 -52.10 18.09
C LEU A 42 -24.01 -51.78 17.01
N SER A 43 -23.85 -52.27 15.78
CA SER A 43 -24.78 -51.98 14.67
C SER A 43 -26.23 -52.43 14.96
N SER A 44 -26.42 -53.57 15.63
CA SER A 44 -27.76 -54.07 16.02
C SER A 44 -28.45 -53.18 17.06
N ALA A 45 -27.69 -52.60 18.00
CA ALA A 45 -28.22 -51.68 19.00
C ALA A 45 -28.54 -50.29 18.40
N ILE A 46 -27.70 -49.81 17.47
CA ILE A 46 -27.92 -48.56 16.73
C ILE A 46 -29.15 -48.68 15.83
N GLU A 47 -29.30 -49.77 15.06
CA GLU A 47 -30.49 -49.99 14.23
C GLU A 47 -31.79 -50.05 15.06
N LYS A 48 -31.76 -50.69 16.24
CA LYS A 48 -32.91 -50.73 17.15
C LYS A 48 -33.24 -49.34 17.73
N LEU A 49 -32.23 -48.53 18.04
CA LEU A 49 -32.39 -47.16 18.55
C LEU A 49 -32.91 -46.21 17.47
N GLU A 50 -32.40 -46.29 16.24
CA GLU A 50 -32.88 -45.52 15.08
C GLU A 50 -34.32 -45.92 14.70
N ALA A 51 -34.69 -47.20 14.84
CA ALA A 51 -36.07 -47.66 14.64
C ALA A 51 -37.03 -47.10 15.71
N LEU A 52 -36.57 -46.99 16.96
CA LEU A 52 -37.30 -46.35 18.06
C LEU A 52 -37.44 -44.83 17.86
N GLU A 53 -36.40 -44.15 17.38
CA GLU A 53 -36.44 -42.73 17.01
C GLU A 53 -37.48 -42.44 15.91
N LYS A 54 -37.55 -43.35 14.92
CA LYS A 54 -38.54 -43.30 13.85
C LYS A 54 -39.96 -43.58 14.33
N ALA A 55 -40.14 -44.48 15.30
CA ALA A 55 -41.43 -44.79 15.92
C ALA A 55 -41.92 -43.62 16.81
N HIS A 56 -41.00 -42.97 17.53
CA HIS A 56 -41.28 -41.81 18.38
C HIS A 56 -41.73 -40.59 17.57
N SER A 57 -41.14 -40.40 16.38
CA SER A 57 -41.56 -39.38 15.42
C SER A 57 -42.98 -39.61 14.85
N ALA A 58 -43.54 -40.82 14.99
CA ALA A 58 -44.82 -41.23 14.39
C ALA A 58 -46.00 -41.35 15.38
N LEU A 59 -45.79 -41.29 16.70
CA LEU A 59 -46.84 -41.48 17.70
C LEU A 59 -47.33 -40.16 18.31
N ALA A 60 -48.57 -39.79 17.99
CA ALA A 60 -49.27 -38.68 18.61
C ALA A 60 -50.09 -39.17 19.82
N ALA A 61 -49.74 -38.66 21.01
CA ALA A 61 -50.57 -38.55 22.22
C ALA A 61 -50.89 -39.83 23.02
N ASP A 62 -50.00 -40.26 23.91
CA ASP A 62 -50.31 -40.86 25.23
C ASP A 62 -49.02 -40.99 26.09
N ASP A 63 -49.06 -40.56 27.35
CA ASP A 63 -47.96 -40.62 28.33
C ASP A 63 -47.62 -42.07 28.76
N THR A 64 -48.57 -42.98 28.57
CA THR A 64 -48.42 -44.43 28.83
C THR A 64 -47.50 -45.11 27.80
N ALA A 65 -47.40 -44.57 26.58
CA ALA A 65 -46.55 -45.10 25.51
C ALA A 65 -45.06 -44.75 25.75
N ALA A 66 -44.76 -43.55 26.23
CA ALA A 66 -43.40 -43.08 26.51
C ALA A 66 -42.72 -43.89 27.64
N LYS A 67 -43.46 -44.27 28.69
CA LYS A 67 -42.95 -45.16 29.76
C LYS A 67 -42.63 -46.57 29.25
N LYS A 68 -43.42 -47.09 28.32
CA LYS A 68 -43.21 -48.41 27.69
C LYS A 68 -41.99 -48.40 26.75
N GLU A 69 -41.81 -47.32 25.98
CA GLU A 69 -40.63 -47.10 25.12
C GLU A 69 -39.34 -46.93 25.93
N ARG A 70 -39.38 -46.21 27.07
CA ARG A 70 -38.24 -46.07 27.98
C ARG A 70 -37.75 -47.40 28.55
N SER A 71 -38.68 -48.28 28.94
CA SER A 71 -38.34 -49.63 29.38
C SER A 71 -37.65 -50.42 28.26
N GLN A 72 -38.16 -50.32 27.02
CA GLN A 72 -37.56 -51.00 25.87
C GLN A 72 -36.15 -50.47 25.54
N ILE A 73 -35.91 -49.16 25.65
CA ILE A 73 -34.58 -48.57 25.46
C ILE A 73 -33.60 -49.06 26.54
N VAL A 74 -34.02 -49.05 27.81
CA VAL A 74 -33.20 -49.57 28.91
C VAL A 74 -32.88 -51.06 28.74
N ASP A 75 -33.83 -51.85 28.23
CA ASP A 75 -33.64 -53.28 28.00
C ASP A 75 -32.69 -53.54 26.81
N ILE A 76 -32.78 -52.75 25.72
CA ILE A 76 -31.86 -52.80 24.57
C ILE A 76 -30.43 -52.42 25.00
N LEU A 77 -30.27 -51.39 25.83
CA LEU A 77 -28.95 -50.96 26.33
C LEU A 77 -28.34 -51.96 27.29
N LYS A 78 -29.17 -52.67 28.07
CA LYS A 78 -28.73 -53.78 28.92
C LYS A 78 -28.33 -55.00 28.10
N GLU A 79 -29.08 -55.36 27.04
CA GLU A 79 -28.70 -56.43 26.10
C GLU A 79 -27.36 -56.12 25.42
N ALA A 80 -27.16 -54.89 24.95
CA ALA A 80 -25.91 -54.45 24.31
C ALA A 80 -24.70 -54.50 25.26
N LYS A 81 -24.90 -54.36 26.58
CA LYS A 81 -23.85 -54.55 27.59
C LYS A 81 -23.47 -56.03 27.79
N THR A 82 -24.42 -56.95 27.58
CA THR A 82 -24.22 -58.39 27.83
C THR A 82 -23.62 -59.18 26.67
N GLU A 83 -23.71 -58.71 25.42
CA GLU A 83 -23.04 -59.33 24.27
C GLU A 83 -21.55 -58.90 24.19
N ASN A 84 -20.69 -59.69 24.87
CA ASN A 84 -19.22 -59.78 24.79
C ASN A 84 -18.35 -58.52 24.43
N THR A 85 -17.54 -58.14 25.42
CA THR A 85 -16.28 -57.35 25.35
C THR A 85 -16.34 -55.95 24.73
N LEU A 86 -17.15 -55.07 25.32
CA LEU A 86 -17.00 -53.63 25.10
C LEU A 86 -15.78 -53.08 25.89
N PRO A 87 -14.94 -52.21 25.29
CA PRO A 87 -13.90 -51.49 26.02
C PRO A 87 -14.47 -50.76 27.24
N ALA A 88 -13.73 -50.75 28.35
CA ALA A 88 -14.18 -50.19 29.65
C ALA A 88 -14.78 -48.76 29.57
N PRO A 89 -14.28 -47.84 28.72
CA PRO A 89 -14.89 -46.52 28.56
C PRO A 89 -16.32 -46.58 27.99
N ILE A 90 -16.56 -47.49 27.04
CA ILE A 90 -17.86 -47.65 26.37
C ILE A 90 -18.85 -48.33 27.31
N ALA A 91 -18.42 -49.34 28.07
CA ALA A 91 -19.26 -49.98 29.08
C ALA A 91 -19.66 -49.00 30.20
N SER A 92 -18.74 -48.14 30.63
CA SER A 92 -19.00 -47.11 31.64
C SER A 92 -19.94 -46.01 31.12
N LEU A 93 -19.82 -45.63 29.84
CA LEU A 93 -20.71 -44.68 29.19
C LEU A 93 -22.14 -45.23 29.07
N ILE A 94 -22.29 -46.47 28.60
CA ILE A 94 -23.60 -47.15 28.50
C ILE A 94 -24.26 -47.30 29.87
N GLU A 95 -23.48 -47.61 30.91
CA GLU A 95 -23.98 -47.73 32.28
C GLU A 95 -24.45 -46.39 32.84
N LYS A 96 -23.65 -45.34 32.66
CA LYS A 96 -24.05 -43.96 33.03
C LYS A 96 -25.32 -43.55 32.28
N PHE A 97 -25.40 -43.83 30.99
CA PHE A 97 -26.57 -43.48 30.18
C PHE A 97 -27.82 -44.28 30.56
N THR A 98 -27.67 -45.57 30.89
CA THR A 98 -28.76 -46.41 31.37
C THR A 98 -29.31 -45.87 32.70
N LEU A 99 -28.44 -45.38 33.58
CA LEU A 99 -28.80 -44.76 34.85
C LEU A 99 -29.45 -43.38 34.67
N ASP A 100 -28.92 -42.54 33.76
CA ASP A 100 -29.50 -41.23 33.45
C ASP A 100 -30.90 -41.39 32.81
N ILE A 101 -31.04 -42.32 31.86
CA ILE A 101 -32.35 -42.65 31.29
C ILE A 101 -33.27 -43.25 32.34
N ALA A 102 -32.80 -44.06 33.30
CA ALA A 102 -33.65 -44.67 34.35
C ALA A 102 -34.02 -43.71 35.51
N SER A 103 -33.34 -42.57 35.65
CA SER A 103 -33.51 -41.62 36.77
C SER A 103 -34.35 -40.38 36.47
N ILE A 104 -34.75 -40.17 35.20
CA ILE A 104 -35.75 -39.14 34.84
C ILE A 104 -37.12 -39.51 35.43
N ASP A 105 -37.48 -38.94 36.58
CA ASP A 105 -38.80 -39.08 37.21
C ASP A 105 -39.55 -37.74 37.14
N TYR A 106 -40.82 -37.79 36.71
CA TYR A 106 -41.62 -36.63 36.30
C TYR A 106 -42.32 -35.87 37.45
N ASP A 107 -42.11 -36.27 38.70
CA ASP A 107 -42.75 -35.61 39.84
C ASP A 107 -41.76 -35.47 41.00
N THR A 108 -41.06 -34.33 41.07
CA THR A 108 -40.89 -33.49 42.29
C THR A 108 -39.82 -32.40 42.10
N GLN A 109 -40.12 -31.21 42.64
CA GLN A 109 -39.25 -30.04 42.74
C GLN A 109 -38.17 -30.17 43.84
N PRO A 110 -37.14 -29.29 43.89
CA PRO A 110 -35.81 -29.59 44.40
C PRO A 110 -35.69 -29.41 45.92
N SER A 111 -35.24 -30.44 46.64
CA SER A 111 -34.56 -30.24 47.93
C SER A 111 -33.86 -31.50 48.44
N ASN A 112 -32.59 -31.31 48.83
CA ASN A 112 -31.83 -32.07 49.83
C ASN A 112 -31.67 -33.58 49.67
N LEU A 113 -30.53 -34.03 49.13
CA LEU A 113 -29.93 -35.33 49.46
C LEU A 113 -28.40 -35.31 49.20
N ILE A 114 -27.63 -34.71 50.12
CA ILE A 114 -26.27 -35.18 50.41
C ILE A 114 -26.32 -35.70 51.84
N LYS A 115 -26.16 -37.02 52.01
CA LYS A 115 -26.00 -37.63 53.32
C LYS A 115 -24.57 -37.38 53.86
N PRO A 116 -24.37 -37.27 55.18
CA PRO A 116 -23.12 -36.80 55.79
C PRO A 116 -21.88 -37.68 55.52
N ASP A 117 -22.06 -38.91 55.06
CA ASP A 117 -21.00 -39.92 55.06
C ASP A 117 -20.09 -39.84 53.81
N ALA A 118 -20.46 -39.03 52.80
CA ALA A 118 -19.65 -38.80 51.59
C ALA A 118 -18.67 -37.61 51.70
N ARG A 119 -18.84 -36.76 52.72
CA ARG A 119 -18.01 -35.55 52.89
C ARG A 119 -16.61 -35.89 53.39
N ASP A 120 -16.47 -36.94 54.19
CA ASP A 120 -15.19 -37.37 54.75
C ASP A 120 -14.34 -38.17 53.75
N ALA A 121 -14.95 -38.77 52.72
CA ALA A 121 -14.24 -39.46 51.64
C ALA A 121 -13.70 -38.48 50.56
N ILE A 122 -14.36 -37.34 50.36
CA ILE A 122 -13.93 -36.31 49.40
C ILE A 122 -12.78 -35.46 49.98
N LEU A 123 -12.77 -35.21 51.29
CA LEU A 123 -11.73 -34.41 51.95
C LEU A 123 -10.35 -35.10 52.03
N GLN A 124 -10.26 -36.42 51.81
CA GLN A 124 -8.98 -37.15 51.90
C GLN A 124 -8.22 -37.29 50.57
N ASN A 125 -8.78 -36.84 49.43
CA ASN A 125 -8.17 -37.05 48.11
C ASN A 125 -7.92 -35.77 47.28
N ASP A 126 -7.90 -34.62 47.95
CA ASP A 126 -7.83 -33.29 47.34
C ASP A 126 -6.48 -33.02 46.64
N ALA A 127 -5.37 -33.62 47.12
CA ALA A 127 -4.05 -33.39 46.54
C ALA A 127 -3.78 -34.19 45.25
N GLU A 128 -4.29 -35.42 45.16
CA GLU A 128 -3.99 -36.33 44.05
C GLU A 128 -4.88 -36.06 42.83
N ASN A 129 -6.12 -35.65 43.05
CA ASN A 129 -6.99 -35.13 41.99
C ASN A 129 -6.45 -33.81 41.46
N THR A 130 -6.18 -32.81 42.30
CA THR A 130 -5.61 -31.50 41.88
C THR A 130 -4.32 -31.68 41.08
N TYR A 131 -3.48 -32.67 41.41
CA TYR A 131 -2.27 -33.01 40.68
C TYR A 131 -2.54 -33.61 39.28
N ARG A 132 -3.47 -34.57 39.14
CA ARG A 132 -3.85 -35.14 37.84
C ARG A 132 -4.51 -34.12 36.91
N LEU A 133 -5.22 -33.16 37.47
CA LEU A 133 -5.97 -32.14 36.74
C LEU A 133 -5.06 -31.02 36.23
N LYS A 134 -4.05 -30.62 37.03
CA LYS A 134 -2.92 -29.78 36.59
C LYS A 134 -2.20 -30.38 35.37
N GLN A 135 -1.99 -31.70 35.34
CA GLN A 135 -1.37 -32.39 34.21
C GLN A 135 -2.22 -32.34 32.91
N GLN A 136 -3.56 -32.35 33.01
CA GLN A 136 -4.43 -32.31 31.82
C GLN A 136 -4.42 -30.96 31.12
N TRP A 137 -4.32 -29.85 31.86
CA TRP A 137 -4.25 -28.51 31.26
C TRP A 137 -2.83 -28.12 30.85
N GLU A 138 -1.80 -28.57 31.59
CA GLU A 138 -0.41 -28.58 31.11
C GLU A 138 -0.29 -29.33 29.78
N SER A 139 -1.06 -30.41 29.57
CA SER A 139 -1.14 -31.11 28.28
C SER A 139 -1.83 -30.28 27.19
N GLN A 140 -2.93 -29.57 27.48
CA GLN A 140 -3.60 -28.70 26.50
C GLN A 140 -2.74 -27.51 26.08
N VAL A 141 -2.10 -26.82 27.02
CA VAL A 141 -1.19 -25.73 26.68
C VAL A 141 0.08 -26.23 26.02
N SER A 142 0.62 -27.39 26.41
CA SER A 142 1.74 -28.00 25.67
C SER A 142 1.38 -28.23 24.20
N LYS A 143 0.16 -28.72 23.91
CA LYS A 143 -0.34 -28.87 22.53
C LYS A 143 -0.47 -27.53 21.80
N ILE A 144 -0.96 -26.49 22.47
CA ILE A 144 -1.02 -25.14 21.89
C ILE A 144 0.40 -24.65 21.59
N LEU A 145 1.31 -24.68 22.56
CA LEU A 145 2.69 -24.20 22.41
C LEU A 145 3.41 -24.91 21.26
N GLU A 146 3.31 -26.24 21.20
CA GLU A 146 3.86 -27.04 20.11
C GLU A 146 3.28 -26.61 18.74
N ARG A 147 1.95 -26.56 18.62
CA ARG A 147 1.28 -26.20 17.35
C ARG A 147 1.61 -24.77 16.91
N LYS A 148 1.81 -23.85 17.86
CA LYS A 148 2.14 -22.45 17.58
C LYS A 148 3.64 -22.17 17.42
N ASN A 149 4.49 -23.20 17.49
CA ASN A 149 5.95 -23.05 17.46
C ASN A 149 6.47 -22.12 18.58
N LEU A 150 5.89 -22.24 19.78
CA LEU A 150 6.29 -21.54 21.00
C LEU A 150 7.06 -22.49 21.92
N SER A 151 7.91 -21.94 22.79
CA SER A 151 8.70 -22.78 23.71
C SER A 151 7.81 -23.59 24.66
N PRO A 152 8.04 -24.90 24.86
CA PRO A 152 7.33 -25.68 25.86
C PRO A 152 7.60 -25.19 27.29
N THR A 153 8.66 -24.43 27.51
CA THR A 153 9.00 -23.80 28.80
C THR A 153 8.53 -22.34 28.90
N LEU A 154 7.60 -21.89 28.04
CA LEU A 154 7.13 -20.49 28.00
C LEU A 154 6.72 -19.96 29.39
N PHE A 155 6.06 -20.77 30.20
CA PHE A 155 5.57 -20.42 31.54
C PHE A 155 6.38 -21.03 32.68
N ALA A 156 7.59 -21.53 32.40
CA ALA A 156 8.45 -22.16 33.40
C ALA A 156 8.99 -21.13 34.41
N PRO A 157 9.42 -21.56 35.61
CA PRO A 157 9.84 -20.67 36.70
C PRO A 157 10.94 -19.66 36.31
N GLU A 158 11.83 -20.01 35.39
CA GLU A 158 12.89 -19.14 34.85
C GLU A 158 12.35 -17.93 34.07
N ASN A 159 11.12 -18.01 33.56
CA ASN A 159 10.44 -16.94 32.81
C ASN A 159 9.49 -16.12 33.69
N LYS A 160 9.48 -16.34 35.02
CA LYS A 160 8.64 -15.58 35.97
C LYS A 160 8.90 -14.09 35.90
N MET A 161 7.83 -13.31 36.07
CA MET A 161 7.86 -11.86 36.04
C MET A 161 6.92 -11.30 37.11
N SER A 162 7.27 -10.17 37.71
CA SER A 162 6.38 -9.48 38.66
C SER A 162 5.40 -8.58 37.90
N ILE A 163 4.13 -8.57 38.31
CA ILE A 163 3.10 -7.67 37.77
C ILE A 163 3.44 -6.17 37.95
N GLU A 164 4.24 -5.83 38.96
CA GLU A 164 4.67 -4.45 39.25
C GLU A 164 5.68 -3.90 38.22
N ARG A 165 6.24 -4.78 37.38
CA ARG A 165 7.18 -4.37 36.33
C ARG A 165 6.49 -3.43 35.34
N PRO A 166 7.14 -2.36 34.85
CA PRO A 166 6.57 -1.47 33.84
C PRO A 166 6.08 -2.21 32.58
N ILE A 167 5.07 -1.67 31.87
CA ILE A 167 4.49 -2.35 30.67
C ILE A 167 5.54 -2.66 29.60
N LYS A 168 6.56 -1.82 29.45
CA LYS A 168 7.69 -2.09 28.54
C LYS A 168 8.39 -3.42 28.83
N ASP A 169 8.47 -3.84 30.09
CA ASP A 169 9.13 -5.10 30.47
C ASP A 169 8.23 -6.29 30.10
N HIS A 170 6.90 -6.15 30.25
CA HIS A 170 5.94 -7.15 29.77
C HIS A 170 5.93 -7.27 28.25
N ALA A 171 6.02 -6.15 27.52
CA ALA A 171 6.15 -6.15 26.07
C ALA A 171 7.46 -6.81 25.61
N ALA A 172 8.59 -6.52 26.28
CA ALA A 172 9.87 -7.18 26.02
C ALA A 172 9.81 -8.70 26.24
N TRP A 173 9.15 -9.12 27.33
CA TRP A 173 8.91 -10.54 27.62
C TRP A 173 8.09 -11.21 26.49
N ALA A 174 6.99 -10.58 26.07
CA ALA A 174 6.13 -11.10 25.00
C ALA A 174 6.86 -11.14 23.65
N PHE A 175 7.70 -10.14 23.34
CA PHE A 175 8.51 -10.15 22.13
C PHE A 175 9.47 -11.35 22.12
N LYS A 176 10.28 -11.51 23.18
CA LYS A 176 11.30 -12.57 23.27
C LYS A 176 10.73 -13.96 23.08
N LEU A 177 9.58 -14.20 23.71
CA LEU A 177 9.06 -15.55 23.86
C LEU A 177 7.91 -15.89 22.91
N ILE A 178 7.27 -14.88 22.29
CA ILE A 178 6.10 -15.06 21.43
C ILE A 178 6.29 -14.37 20.07
N TYR A 179 6.43 -13.05 20.02
CA TYR A 179 6.29 -12.30 18.75
C TYR A 179 7.54 -12.30 17.86
N ASN A 180 8.71 -12.61 18.42
CA ASN A 180 9.92 -12.85 17.63
C ASN A 180 9.96 -14.27 17.01
N MET A 181 8.96 -15.11 17.30
CA MET A 181 8.83 -16.43 16.69
C MET A 181 7.98 -16.35 15.42
N PRO A 182 8.45 -16.87 14.27
CA PRO A 182 7.65 -16.92 13.05
C PRO A 182 6.42 -17.82 13.26
N TYR A 183 5.38 -17.60 12.45
CA TYR A 183 4.22 -18.49 12.43
C TYR A 183 4.64 -19.94 12.14
N ALA A 184 3.93 -20.90 12.73
CA ALA A 184 4.13 -22.30 12.43
C ALA A 184 3.91 -22.55 10.92
N PRO A 185 4.77 -23.35 10.26
CA PRO A 185 4.56 -23.68 8.86
C PRO A 185 3.22 -24.42 8.69
N PRO A 186 2.46 -24.14 7.61
CA PRO A 186 1.21 -24.85 7.37
C PRO A 186 1.49 -26.36 7.32
N ALA A 187 0.69 -27.15 8.02
CA ALA A 187 0.80 -28.60 8.00
C ALA A 187 0.80 -29.06 6.52
N ARG A 188 1.83 -29.83 6.11
CA ARG A 188 1.89 -30.37 4.74
C ARG A 188 0.58 -31.10 4.49
N PRO A 189 -0.14 -30.82 3.38
CA PRO A 189 -1.14 -31.76 2.92
C PRO A 189 -0.39 -33.08 2.70
N ASN A 190 -0.90 -34.17 3.27
CA ASN A 190 -0.45 -35.50 2.87
C ASN A 190 -0.46 -35.58 1.32
N ALA A 191 0.54 -36.27 0.78
CA ALA A 191 0.83 -36.44 -0.64
C ALA A 191 -0.44 -36.48 -1.53
N PRO A 192 -0.39 -35.93 -2.76
CA PRO A 192 -1.57 -35.77 -3.60
C PRO A 192 -2.23 -37.14 -3.82
N LEU A 193 -3.36 -37.37 -3.15
CA LEU A 193 -4.30 -38.39 -3.57
C LEU A 193 -4.74 -37.97 -4.97
N ALA A 194 -4.35 -38.78 -5.95
CA ALA A 194 -4.74 -38.66 -7.33
C ALA A 194 -6.24 -38.32 -7.39
N ARG A 195 -6.59 -37.29 -8.16
CA ARG A 195 -7.97 -36.92 -8.47
C ARG A 195 -8.70 -38.14 -9.02
N GLN A 196 -9.39 -38.87 -8.16
CA GLN A 196 -10.47 -39.75 -8.59
C GLN A 196 -11.72 -38.89 -8.72
N ASN A 197 -12.21 -38.85 -9.95
CA ASN A 197 -13.47 -38.24 -10.33
C ASN A 197 -14.59 -38.77 -9.43
N VAL A 198 -15.13 -37.91 -8.56
CA VAL A 198 -16.42 -38.16 -7.91
C VAL A 198 -17.48 -37.33 -8.65
N PRO A 199 -18.61 -37.93 -9.08
CA PRO A 199 -19.64 -37.23 -9.88
C PRO A 199 -20.37 -36.15 -9.06
N PRO A 200 -20.93 -35.12 -9.71
CA PRO A 200 -21.64 -34.06 -9.01
C PRO A 200 -23.05 -34.56 -8.67
N ASN A 201 -23.32 -34.92 -7.41
CA ASN A 201 -24.66 -34.95 -6.84
C ASN A 201 -24.61 -35.09 -5.31
N ALA A 202 -24.57 -33.95 -4.61
CA ALA A 202 -25.15 -33.75 -3.28
C ALA A 202 -25.26 -32.24 -3.00
N PRO A 203 -26.30 -31.76 -2.29
CA PRO A 203 -26.84 -30.42 -2.44
C PRO A 203 -26.10 -29.34 -1.64
N ALA A 204 -25.87 -28.19 -2.28
CA ALA A 204 -25.38 -26.98 -1.64
C ALA A 204 -26.42 -26.41 -0.65
N ARG A 205 -25.99 -26.07 0.57
CA ARG A 205 -26.73 -25.15 1.45
C ARG A 205 -26.52 -23.70 0.97
N PRO A 206 -27.52 -22.81 1.12
CA PRO A 206 -27.62 -21.59 0.32
C PRO A 206 -26.72 -20.47 0.82
N ASN A 207 -25.85 -20.01 -0.08
CA ASN A 207 -25.13 -18.75 0.03
C ASN A 207 -26.13 -17.60 -0.18
N ARG A 208 -26.40 -16.80 0.84
CA ARG A 208 -27.22 -15.58 0.72
C ARG A 208 -26.33 -14.44 0.21
N ASN A 209 -26.26 -14.30 -1.11
CA ASN A 209 -26.09 -13.00 -1.75
C ASN A 209 -26.55 -13.10 -3.23
N PRO A 210 -27.73 -12.59 -3.60
CA PRO A 210 -28.17 -12.58 -4.99
C PRO A 210 -27.63 -11.32 -5.69
N MET A 211 -27.31 -11.48 -6.98
CA MET A 211 -26.94 -10.46 -7.98
C MET A 211 -25.44 -10.24 -8.23
N ALA A 212 -24.85 -11.21 -8.93
CA ALA A 212 -23.73 -10.96 -9.84
C ALA A 212 -23.74 -12.00 -10.97
N ARG A 213 -24.58 -11.80 -11.99
CA ARG A 213 -24.44 -12.53 -13.27
C ARG A 213 -24.93 -11.70 -14.45
N GLN A 214 -23.96 -11.32 -15.27
CA GLN A 214 -23.92 -11.32 -16.74
C GLN A 214 -23.44 -9.97 -17.28
N PHE A 215 -22.19 -9.93 -17.74
CA PHE A 215 -21.81 -9.60 -19.12
C PHE A 215 -20.34 -10.01 -19.31
N ARG A 216 -20.10 -10.89 -20.28
CA ARG A 216 -18.79 -11.49 -20.60
C ARG A 216 -18.36 -10.87 -21.94
N ILE A 217 -17.29 -10.08 -21.96
CA ILE A 217 -16.60 -9.62 -23.17
C ILE A 217 -15.11 -9.97 -22.99
N PRO A 218 -14.41 -10.49 -24.02
CA PRO A 218 -13.12 -11.14 -23.84
C PRO A 218 -11.96 -10.13 -23.88
N THR A 219 -11.19 -10.01 -22.80
CA THR A 219 -9.89 -9.32 -22.81
C THR A 219 -8.77 -10.34 -22.87
N GLN A 220 -7.99 -10.25 -23.94
CA GLN A 220 -6.77 -10.99 -24.17
C GLN A 220 -5.69 -10.64 -23.13
N ASN A 221 -4.99 -11.68 -22.66
CA ASN A 221 -3.70 -11.75 -21.99
C ASN A 221 -3.10 -10.44 -21.43
N LYS A 222 -3.27 -10.23 -20.13
CA LYS A 222 -2.24 -9.65 -19.26
C LYS A 222 -2.11 -10.56 -18.05
N ASN A 223 -0.96 -11.21 -17.90
CA ASN A 223 -0.60 -11.95 -16.68
C ASN A 223 -0.64 -11.00 -15.47
N PRO A 224 -1.48 -11.24 -14.45
CA PRO A 224 -1.36 -10.59 -13.16
C PRO A 224 -0.38 -11.42 -12.32
N ILE A 225 0.86 -10.93 -12.17
CA ILE A 225 1.75 -11.42 -11.10
C ILE A 225 1.34 -10.69 -9.82
N ALA A 226 0.31 -11.19 -9.15
CA ALA A 226 0.01 -10.90 -7.75
C ALA A 226 -0.82 -12.08 -7.21
N ASN A 227 -0.31 -12.73 -6.17
CA ASN A 227 -0.83 -13.92 -5.45
C ASN A 227 -0.05 -15.23 -5.66
N GLN A 228 1.28 -15.17 -5.55
CA GLN A 228 2.02 -16.31 -4.99
C GLN A 228 2.60 -15.90 -3.63
N PRO A 229 2.42 -16.71 -2.56
CA PRO A 229 3.25 -16.55 -1.37
C PRO A 229 4.71 -16.74 -1.79
N PRO A 230 5.67 -15.93 -1.31
CA PRO A 230 7.06 -16.11 -1.68
C PRO A 230 7.50 -17.54 -1.32
N PRO A 231 8.21 -18.25 -2.23
CA PRO A 231 8.74 -19.57 -1.93
C PRO A 231 9.73 -19.47 -0.76
N MET A 232 9.73 -20.49 0.10
CA MET A 232 10.52 -20.60 1.32
C MET A 232 11.93 -20.02 1.16
N ALA A 233 12.14 -18.82 1.71
CA ALA A 233 13.45 -18.22 1.82
C ALA A 233 14.15 -18.77 3.07
N THR A 234 15.39 -19.19 2.86
CA THR A 234 16.40 -19.40 3.90
C THR A 234 16.37 -18.27 4.93
N GLN A 235 16.53 -18.63 6.21
CA GLN A 235 16.53 -17.70 7.36
C GLN A 235 17.49 -16.53 7.15
N ASN A 236 16.96 -15.41 6.66
CA ASN A 236 17.66 -14.14 6.66
C ASN A 236 17.45 -13.53 8.04
N LYS A 237 18.52 -13.32 8.83
CA LYS A 237 18.49 -12.74 10.19
C LYS A 237 17.90 -11.31 10.27
N ASN A 238 17.36 -10.79 9.17
CA ASN A 238 16.87 -9.43 9.01
C ASN A 238 15.35 -9.31 8.76
N THR A 239 14.57 -10.39 8.81
CA THR A 239 13.13 -10.35 8.52
C THR A 239 12.28 -10.24 9.79
N ILE A 240 11.26 -9.37 9.78
CA ILE A 240 10.24 -9.25 10.84
C ILE A 240 9.43 -10.56 10.89
N ALA A 241 9.39 -11.22 12.05
CA ALA A 241 8.80 -12.56 12.19
C ALA A 241 7.28 -12.58 11.95
N ARG A 242 6.57 -11.55 12.42
CA ARG A 242 5.10 -11.41 12.32
C ARG A 242 4.75 -10.00 11.85
N LEU A 243 4.69 -9.77 10.54
CA LEU A 243 4.56 -8.42 9.98
C LEU A 243 3.27 -7.70 10.41
N THR A 244 2.12 -8.37 10.40
CA THR A 244 0.82 -7.73 10.67
C THR A 244 0.40 -7.81 12.15
N HIS A 245 0.67 -8.95 12.80
CA HIS A 245 0.27 -9.23 14.19
C HIS A 245 1.51 -9.47 15.06
N GLY A 246 2.49 -8.56 14.95
CA GLY A 246 3.74 -8.53 15.72
C GLY A 246 3.62 -7.78 17.05
N ILE A 247 4.77 -7.52 17.69
CA ILE A 247 4.79 -6.85 19.00
C ILE A 247 4.38 -5.38 18.88
N GLN A 248 4.72 -4.73 17.77
CA GLN A 248 4.36 -3.33 17.54
C GLN A 248 2.85 -3.10 17.60
N HIS A 249 2.08 -3.98 16.95
CA HIS A 249 0.62 -3.93 16.94
C HIS A 249 0.04 -3.99 18.36
N VAL A 250 0.41 -5.01 19.13
CA VAL A 250 -0.13 -5.17 20.49
C VAL A 250 0.45 -4.15 21.48
N ALA A 251 1.61 -3.56 21.18
CA ALA A 251 2.15 -2.43 21.94
C ALA A 251 1.31 -1.16 21.76
N ARG A 252 0.80 -0.88 20.56
CA ARG A 252 -0.19 0.20 20.33
C ARG A 252 -1.52 -0.11 20.99
N GLU A 253 -2.03 -1.34 20.92
CA GLU A 253 -3.24 -1.72 21.68
C GLU A 253 -3.06 -1.45 23.19
N ALA A 254 -1.91 -1.84 23.76
CA ALA A 254 -1.59 -1.56 25.16
C ALA A 254 -1.49 -0.07 25.48
N LEU A 255 -1.04 0.76 24.53
CA LEU A 255 -1.06 2.22 24.65
C LEU A 255 -2.49 2.78 24.66
N TYR A 256 -3.40 2.21 23.87
CA TYR A 256 -4.78 2.68 23.74
C TYR A 256 -5.69 2.32 24.93
N ILE A 257 -5.40 1.27 25.69
CA ILE A 257 -6.20 0.86 26.86
C ILE A 257 -6.45 2.02 27.86
N PRO A 258 -5.43 2.68 28.43
CA PRO A 258 -5.65 3.82 29.34
C PRO A 258 -6.36 4.99 28.65
N VAL A 259 -6.18 5.16 27.33
CA VAL A 259 -6.83 6.21 26.55
C VAL A 259 -8.35 6.01 26.53
N PHE A 260 -8.81 4.83 26.10
CA PHE A 260 -10.24 4.52 26.10
C PHE A 260 -10.82 4.50 27.51
N ALA A 261 -10.12 3.95 28.50
CA ALA A 261 -10.60 3.95 29.89
C ALA A 261 -10.91 5.38 30.39
N ASN A 262 -10.00 6.31 30.13
CA ASN A 262 -10.19 7.72 30.46
C ASN A 262 -11.29 8.40 29.65
N LEU A 263 -11.46 8.06 28.36
CA LEU A 263 -12.57 8.58 27.55
C LEU A 263 -13.94 8.12 28.08
N TYR A 264 -14.12 6.80 28.30
CA TYR A 264 -15.33 6.27 28.92
C TYR A 264 -15.62 6.93 30.28
N ARG A 265 -14.58 7.11 31.09
CA ARG A 265 -14.70 7.75 32.41
C ARG A 265 -15.10 9.23 32.30
N LYS A 266 -14.54 9.98 31.35
CA LYS A 266 -14.88 11.40 31.11
C LYS A 266 -16.35 11.57 30.72
N HIS A 267 -16.89 10.62 29.95
CA HIS A 267 -18.30 10.61 29.53
C HIS A 267 -19.21 9.83 30.48
N SER A 268 -18.75 9.60 31.71
CA SER A 268 -19.57 9.12 32.83
C SER A 268 -20.11 7.69 32.69
N ASP A 269 -19.39 6.80 31.99
CA ASP A 269 -19.71 5.36 31.99
C ASP A 269 -19.59 4.78 33.42
N PRO A 270 -20.67 4.20 33.99
CA PRO A 270 -20.70 3.75 35.39
C PRO A 270 -19.70 2.65 35.74
N GLU A 271 -19.36 1.77 34.80
CA GLU A 271 -18.39 0.71 35.03
C GLU A 271 -16.95 1.24 34.98
N SER A 272 -16.66 2.15 34.04
CA SER A 272 -15.37 2.81 33.91
C SER A 272 -15.03 3.67 35.14
N GLN A 273 -16.01 4.26 35.82
CA GLN A 273 -15.78 4.97 37.10
C GLN A 273 -15.12 4.07 38.16
N LYS A 274 -15.35 2.75 38.10
CA LYS A 274 -14.89 1.79 39.11
C LYS A 274 -13.51 1.20 38.78
N LEU A 275 -12.98 1.43 37.58
CA LEU A 275 -11.67 0.91 37.18
C LEU A 275 -10.56 1.46 38.09
N THR A 276 -9.60 0.61 38.38
CA THR A 276 -8.39 0.94 39.14
C THR A 276 -7.15 0.90 38.24
N GLU A 277 -6.04 1.49 38.69
CA GLU A 277 -4.76 1.37 37.98
C GLU A 277 -4.31 -0.09 37.82
N ALA A 278 -4.63 -0.96 38.78
CA ALA A 278 -4.37 -2.38 38.67
C ALA A 278 -5.19 -3.04 37.55
N ASP A 279 -6.43 -2.62 37.35
CA ASP A 279 -7.27 -3.08 36.23
C ASP A 279 -6.68 -2.66 34.88
N ILE A 280 -6.24 -1.40 34.77
CA ILE A 280 -5.61 -0.89 33.55
C ILE A 280 -4.33 -1.67 33.26
N LYS A 281 -3.49 -1.89 34.27
CA LYS A 281 -2.27 -2.69 34.15
C LYS A 281 -2.54 -4.09 33.60
N LEU A 282 -3.54 -4.78 34.16
CA LEU A 282 -3.94 -6.12 33.72
C LEU A 282 -4.49 -6.11 32.29
N LEU A 283 -5.30 -5.11 31.92
CA LEU A 283 -5.83 -4.96 30.56
C LEU A 283 -4.73 -4.67 29.53
N GLN A 284 -3.74 -3.84 29.88
CA GLN A 284 -2.57 -3.60 29.03
C GLN A 284 -1.76 -4.89 28.82
N ILE A 285 -1.60 -5.72 29.85
CA ILE A 285 -0.97 -7.04 29.72
C ILE A 285 -1.85 -7.97 28.87
N ALA A 286 -3.18 -7.93 29.05
CA ALA A 286 -4.11 -8.78 28.32
C ALA A 286 -4.03 -8.56 26.81
N VAL A 287 -3.97 -7.30 26.35
CA VAL A 287 -3.86 -7.01 24.90
C VAL A 287 -2.50 -7.42 24.31
N LEU A 288 -1.43 -7.50 25.11
CA LEU A 288 -0.17 -8.09 24.66
C LEU A 288 -0.31 -9.58 24.28
N PHE A 289 -1.37 -10.26 24.74
CA PHE A 289 -1.64 -11.66 24.39
C PHE A 289 -2.68 -11.83 23.29
N ASN A 290 -3.37 -10.76 22.88
CA ASN A 290 -4.53 -10.79 21.98
C ASN A 290 -4.27 -11.54 20.66
N SER A 291 -3.04 -11.44 20.14
CA SER A 291 -2.57 -12.11 18.91
C SER A 291 -1.48 -13.16 19.15
N SER A 292 -1.32 -13.63 20.39
CA SER A 292 -0.21 -14.51 20.78
C SER A 292 -0.26 -15.89 20.12
N ALA A 293 -1.46 -16.47 20.00
CA ALA A 293 -1.67 -17.81 19.49
C ALA A 293 -1.99 -17.86 17.97
N ARG A 294 -1.71 -16.79 17.20
CA ARG A 294 -1.96 -16.82 15.76
C ARG A 294 -1.02 -17.78 15.04
N GLU A 295 -1.53 -18.50 14.03
CA GLU A 295 -0.76 -19.33 13.09
C GLU A 295 -0.60 -18.65 11.72
N GLY A 296 -1.18 -17.47 11.55
CA GLY A 296 -1.09 -16.70 10.32
C GLY A 296 -1.79 -15.35 10.43
N ALA A 297 -1.70 -14.56 9.37
CA ALA A 297 -2.29 -13.22 9.30
C ALA A 297 -3.70 -13.18 8.68
N GLY A 298 -4.21 -14.30 8.16
CA GLY A 298 -5.45 -14.35 7.38
C GLY A 298 -6.72 -14.26 8.22
N GLU A 299 -7.13 -15.36 8.85
CA GLU A 299 -8.40 -15.43 9.58
C GLU A 299 -8.22 -15.12 11.07
N ASP A 300 -9.29 -14.67 11.72
CA ASP A 300 -9.29 -14.29 13.14
C ASP A 300 -10.03 -15.35 13.97
N LYS A 301 -9.35 -16.48 14.24
CA LYS A 301 -9.96 -17.68 14.87
C LYS A 301 -9.27 -18.15 16.15
N TRP A 302 -8.21 -17.48 16.59
CA TRP A 302 -7.34 -17.96 17.68
C TRP A 302 -7.52 -17.17 19.00
N HIS A 303 -8.64 -16.47 19.17
CA HIS A 303 -8.91 -15.67 20.38
C HIS A 303 -8.96 -16.52 21.64
N HIS A 304 -9.60 -17.70 21.59
CA HIS A 304 -9.68 -18.59 22.77
C HIS A 304 -8.32 -19.17 23.17
N GLU A 305 -7.48 -19.48 22.18
CA GLU A 305 -6.14 -20.00 22.43
C GLU A 305 -5.21 -18.91 22.96
N SER A 306 -5.33 -17.69 22.44
CA SER A 306 -4.64 -16.51 22.95
C SER A 306 -5.07 -16.18 24.39
N ALA A 307 -6.37 -16.26 24.68
CA ALA A 307 -6.93 -16.12 26.02
C ALA A 307 -6.41 -17.22 26.97
N THR A 308 -6.25 -18.44 26.46
CA THR A 308 -5.69 -19.58 27.23
C THR A 308 -4.24 -19.31 27.64
N LEU A 309 -3.41 -18.82 26.70
CA LEU A 309 -2.04 -18.40 27.00
C LEU A 309 -1.99 -17.25 28.00
N LEU A 310 -2.91 -16.29 27.90
CA LEU A 310 -3.04 -15.20 28.86
C LEU A 310 -3.36 -15.71 30.27
N TYR A 311 -4.32 -16.62 30.44
CA TYR A 311 -4.69 -17.13 31.76
C TYR A 311 -3.49 -17.80 32.47
N PHE A 312 -2.72 -18.60 31.74
CA PHE A 312 -1.49 -19.19 32.25
C PHE A 312 -0.46 -18.12 32.62
N HIS A 313 -0.29 -17.10 31.79
CA HIS A 313 0.62 -16.00 32.11
C HIS A 313 0.22 -15.29 33.40
N LEU A 314 -1.05 -14.91 33.53
CA LEU A 314 -1.57 -14.22 34.72
C LEU A 314 -1.39 -15.05 35.99
N THR A 315 -1.73 -16.34 35.95
CA THR A 315 -1.70 -17.21 37.14
C THR A 315 -0.31 -17.76 37.47
N HIS A 316 0.42 -18.28 36.48
CA HIS A 316 1.68 -19.02 36.69
C HIS A 316 2.93 -18.14 36.57
N THR A 317 2.89 -17.12 35.70
CA THR A 317 4.01 -16.19 35.51
C THR A 317 3.93 -15.00 36.46
N LEU A 318 2.75 -14.38 36.60
CA LEU A 318 2.54 -13.16 37.37
C LEU A 318 1.97 -13.37 38.78
N GLY A 319 1.35 -14.53 39.06
CA GLY A 319 0.75 -14.82 40.37
C GLY A 319 -0.53 -14.04 40.67
N VAL A 320 -1.29 -13.67 39.65
CA VAL A 320 -2.60 -13.00 39.78
C VAL A 320 -3.62 -14.00 40.32
N ASP A 321 -4.49 -13.51 41.20
CA ASP A 321 -5.64 -14.24 41.74
C ASP A 321 -6.50 -14.87 40.62
N GLN A 322 -6.97 -16.11 40.84
CA GLN A 322 -7.65 -16.89 39.82
C GLN A 322 -8.96 -16.25 39.33
N ASP A 323 -9.77 -15.69 40.24
CA ASP A 323 -11.02 -15.04 39.87
C ASP A 323 -10.75 -13.80 39.01
N LYS A 324 -9.72 -13.02 39.38
CA LYS A 324 -9.31 -11.85 38.60
C LYS A 324 -8.72 -12.24 37.25
N ALA A 325 -7.87 -13.27 37.20
CA ALA A 325 -7.29 -13.78 35.97
C ALA A 325 -8.37 -14.30 35.02
N LYS A 326 -9.36 -15.03 35.55
CA LYS A 326 -10.53 -15.50 34.80
C LYS A 326 -11.31 -14.34 34.20
N LEU A 327 -11.64 -13.32 34.98
CA LEU A 327 -12.37 -12.15 34.51
C LEU A 327 -11.68 -11.47 33.32
N ILE A 328 -10.37 -11.25 33.42
CA ILE A 328 -9.57 -10.59 32.36
C ILE A 328 -9.44 -11.50 31.13
N THR A 329 -9.20 -12.80 31.33
CA THR A 329 -9.10 -13.76 30.24
C THR A 329 -10.40 -13.92 29.47
N GLU A 330 -11.53 -14.03 30.17
CA GLU A 330 -12.85 -14.10 29.53
C GLU A 330 -13.15 -12.82 28.75
N ALA A 331 -12.69 -11.66 29.22
CA ALA A 331 -12.84 -10.41 28.47
C ALA A 331 -12.11 -10.45 27.12
N VAL A 332 -10.90 -11.02 27.05
CA VAL A 332 -10.17 -11.24 25.78
C VAL A 332 -10.90 -12.24 24.88
N ALA A 333 -11.33 -13.38 25.43
CA ALA A 333 -12.02 -14.42 24.65
C ALA A 333 -13.36 -13.96 24.07
N ASN A 334 -14.04 -13.02 24.73
CA ASN A 334 -15.39 -12.58 24.40
C ASN A 334 -15.46 -11.08 24.04
N LYS A 335 -14.35 -10.45 23.65
CA LYS A 335 -14.34 -9.06 23.17
C LYS A 335 -15.22 -8.86 21.93
N ASP A 336 -15.36 -9.92 21.12
CA ASP A 336 -16.20 -10.04 19.94
C ASP A 336 -17.31 -11.08 20.21
N PRO A 337 -18.44 -10.68 20.83
CA PRO A 337 -19.45 -11.61 21.31
C PRO A 337 -20.09 -12.39 20.16
N ASN A 338 -20.11 -13.71 20.30
CA ASN A 338 -20.82 -14.58 19.38
C ASN A 338 -22.29 -14.64 19.79
N LYS A 339 -23.20 -14.34 18.85
CA LYS A 339 -24.65 -14.43 19.09
C LYS A 339 -25.14 -15.83 19.52
N ALA A 340 -24.32 -16.86 19.30
CA ALA A 340 -24.62 -18.25 19.67
C ALA A 340 -24.06 -18.69 21.04
N GLY A 341 -23.26 -17.86 21.73
CA GLY A 341 -22.76 -18.22 23.06
C GLY A 341 -21.61 -17.39 23.63
N TYR A 342 -21.29 -17.65 24.89
CA TYR A 342 -20.26 -16.98 25.69
C TYR A 342 -19.29 -18.01 26.28
N PHE A 343 -17.98 -17.78 26.12
CA PHE A 343 -16.95 -18.61 26.70
C PHE A 343 -16.71 -18.22 28.16
N SER A 344 -16.99 -19.13 29.09
CA SER A 344 -16.56 -18.99 30.48
C SER A 344 -15.48 -20.00 30.84
N ILE A 345 -14.57 -19.62 31.70
CA ILE A 345 -13.70 -20.57 32.37
C ILE A 345 -14.49 -21.20 33.52
N VAL A 346 -14.66 -22.52 33.52
CA VAL A 346 -15.14 -23.22 34.71
C VAL A 346 -13.91 -23.56 35.53
N ASP A 347 -13.80 -22.91 36.68
CA ASP A 347 -12.78 -23.24 37.67
C ASP A 347 -13.40 -24.29 38.60
N SER A 348 -13.35 -25.54 38.15
CA SER A 348 -13.49 -26.72 38.98
C SER A 348 -12.13 -27.40 39.04
N ASP A 349 -12.09 -28.60 39.61
CA ASP A 349 -11.06 -29.62 39.45
C ASP A 349 -10.16 -29.44 38.20
N THR A 350 -10.71 -29.28 36.98
CA THR A 350 -9.97 -28.76 35.80
C THR A 350 -10.46 -27.38 35.37
N THR A 351 -9.56 -26.42 35.19
CA THR A 351 -9.83 -25.18 34.43
C THR A 351 -10.18 -25.56 32.98
N THR A 352 -11.45 -25.43 32.58
CA THR A 352 -11.91 -25.75 31.21
C THR A 352 -12.75 -24.62 30.63
N TRP A 353 -12.70 -24.46 29.31
CA TRP A 353 -13.63 -23.59 28.60
C TRP A 353 -15.00 -24.25 28.51
N LYS A 354 -16.02 -23.57 29.03
CA LYS A 354 -17.43 -23.93 28.84
C LYS A 354 -18.09 -22.92 27.92
N TRP A 355 -18.76 -23.44 26.90
CA TRP A 355 -19.66 -22.66 26.06
C TRP A 355 -21.01 -22.51 26.77
N ASN A 356 -21.39 -21.29 27.09
CA ASN A 356 -22.69 -20.98 27.67
C ASN A 356 -23.55 -20.19 26.69
N GLU A 357 -24.80 -19.95 27.07
CA GLU A 357 -25.68 -19.03 26.36
C GLU A 357 -25.03 -17.64 26.23
N ALA A 358 -25.37 -16.96 25.13
CA ALA A 358 -24.85 -15.64 24.85
C ALA A 358 -25.25 -14.69 25.99
N ARG A 359 -24.35 -13.75 26.32
CA ARG A 359 -24.68 -12.61 27.16
C ARG A 359 -24.99 -11.43 26.25
N ASP A 360 -26.06 -10.70 26.56
CA ASP A 360 -26.56 -9.63 25.69
C ASP A 360 -25.68 -8.36 25.74
N GLU A 361 -24.91 -8.14 26.81
CA GLU A 361 -24.13 -6.91 27.01
C GLU A 361 -22.65 -7.18 27.33
N LYS A 362 -21.76 -6.40 26.70
CA LYS A 362 -20.32 -6.37 27.01
C LYS A 362 -20.07 -5.54 28.27
N ASN A 363 -19.23 -6.05 29.17
CA ASN A 363 -18.71 -5.25 30.28
C ASN A 363 -17.57 -4.31 29.83
N ILE A 364 -17.19 -3.36 30.70
CA ILE A 364 -16.12 -2.39 30.39
C ILE A 364 -14.78 -3.03 30.00
N TYR A 365 -14.39 -4.17 30.59
CA TYR A 365 -13.14 -4.85 30.22
C TYR A 365 -13.17 -5.32 28.75
N GLN A 366 -14.29 -5.90 28.32
CA GLN A 366 -14.51 -6.31 26.94
C GLN A 366 -14.53 -5.11 25.98
N LYS A 367 -15.23 -4.02 26.35
CA LYS A 367 -15.30 -2.79 25.55
C LYS A 367 -13.91 -2.18 25.32
N LEU A 368 -13.10 -2.06 26.37
CA LEU A 368 -11.75 -1.48 26.28
C LEU A 368 -10.81 -2.31 25.39
N ILE A 369 -10.81 -3.64 25.53
CA ILE A 369 -9.99 -4.53 24.69
C ILE A 369 -10.47 -4.49 23.24
N HIS A 370 -11.80 -4.52 23.03
CA HIS A 370 -12.41 -4.43 21.72
C HIS A 370 -12.03 -3.13 21.01
N ASP A 371 -12.24 -1.99 21.66
CA ASP A 371 -12.01 -0.67 21.06
C ASP A 371 -10.53 -0.41 20.78
N ALA A 372 -9.62 -0.83 21.68
CA ALA A 372 -8.18 -0.79 21.42
C ALA A 372 -7.79 -1.64 20.20
N SER A 373 -8.32 -2.85 20.08
CA SER A 373 -8.07 -3.74 18.93
C SER A 373 -8.64 -3.16 17.63
N CYS A 374 -9.88 -2.66 17.70
CA CYS A 374 -10.62 -2.14 16.56
C CYS A 374 -9.98 -0.86 16.03
N LEU A 375 -9.54 0.05 16.89
CA LEU A 375 -8.84 1.27 16.47
C LEU A 375 -7.56 0.96 15.68
N ASP A 376 -6.79 -0.06 16.06
CA ASP A 376 -5.54 -0.39 15.37
C ASP A 376 -5.76 -1.04 13.98
N ILE A 377 -6.99 -1.43 13.63
CA ILE A 377 -7.34 -1.97 12.30
C ILE A 377 -7.01 -0.98 11.18
N ILE A 378 -6.98 0.32 11.46
CA ILE A 378 -6.58 1.40 10.55
C ILE A 378 -5.33 1.06 9.72
N ARG A 379 -4.36 0.33 10.29
CA ARG A 379 -3.10 -0.05 9.64
C ARG A 379 -3.22 -1.20 8.63
N SER A 380 -4.35 -1.90 8.62
CA SER A 380 -4.49 -3.23 8.00
C SER A 380 -5.65 -3.35 7.02
N GLN A 381 -6.51 -2.33 6.94
CA GLN A 381 -7.68 -2.31 6.06
C GLN A 381 -7.74 -1.02 5.25
N ASP A 382 -8.38 -1.12 4.08
CA ASP A 382 -8.67 0.04 3.23
C ASP A 382 -9.73 0.97 3.84
N THR A 383 -10.51 0.51 4.81
CA THR A 383 -11.55 1.33 5.45
C THR A 383 -11.52 1.18 6.95
N PHE A 384 -11.68 2.30 7.65
CA PHE A 384 -11.98 2.30 9.08
C PHE A 384 -13.32 3.00 9.30
N ASP A 385 -14.16 2.40 10.14
CA ASP A 385 -15.47 2.92 10.50
C ASP A 385 -15.63 2.86 12.02
N ALA A 386 -15.64 4.04 12.65
CA ALA A 386 -15.79 4.19 14.08
C ALA A 386 -17.12 3.66 14.64
N THR A 387 -18.15 3.43 13.80
CA THR A 387 -19.42 2.83 14.24
C THR A 387 -19.24 1.41 14.78
N HIS A 388 -18.12 0.76 14.46
CA HIS A 388 -17.75 -0.51 15.05
C HIS A 388 -17.28 -0.39 16.50
N LEU A 389 -16.70 0.75 16.90
CA LEU A 389 -16.27 0.99 18.28
C LEU A 389 -17.48 0.97 19.24
N ASP A 390 -17.32 0.29 20.37
CA ASP A 390 -18.32 0.32 21.43
C ASP A 390 -18.45 1.73 22.02
N PHE A 391 -17.35 2.50 22.07
CA PHE A 391 -17.38 3.89 22.49
C PHE A 391 -18.33 4.74 21.63
N HIS A 392 -18.29 4.58 20.30
CA HIS A 392 -19.21 5.28 19.41
C HIS A 392 -20.66 4.86 19.66
N LYS A 393 -20.93 3.54 19.75
CA LYS A 393 -22.29 3.02 19.96
C LYS A 393 -22.94 3.63 21.21
N GLU A 394 -22.15 3.85 22.24
CA GLU A 394 -22.61 4.40 23.52
C GLU A 394 -22.73 5.94 23.51
N PHE A 395 -21.78 6.65 22.89
CA PHE A 395 -21.66 8.10 23.01
C PHE A 395 -21.91 8.89 21.71
N GLN A 396 -22.39 8.27 20.63
CA GLN A 396 -22.70 8.94 19.35
C GLN A 396 -23.65 10.15 19.48
N ALA A 397 -24.51 10.18 20.51
CA ALA A 397 -25.41 11.29 20.78
C ALA A 397 -24.74 12.48 21.50
N ASN A 398 -23.49 12.34 21.95
CA ASN A 398 -22.71 13.39 22.62
C ASN A 398 -21.69 14.00 21.63
N PRO A 399 -21.91 15.24 21.16
CA PRO A 399 -21.02 15.86 20.17
C PRO A 399 -19.56 15.97 20.63
N LEU A 400 -19.32 16.23 21.91
CA LEU A 400 -17.95 16.32 22.44
C LEU A 400 -17.25 14.96 22.40
N ALA A 401 -17.96 13.88 22.76
CA ALA A 401 -17.42 12.52 22.69
C ALA A 401 -17.06 12.11 21.26
N VAL A 402 -17.92 12.46 20.30
CA VAL A 402 -17.66 12.24 18.87
C VAL A 402 -16.42 13.02 18.40
N GLU A 403 -16.25 14.26 18.88
CA GLU A 403 -15.09 15.09 18.53
C GLU A 403 -13.78 14.53 19.09
N GLU A 404 -13.79 14.09 20.35
CA GLU A 404 -12.65 13.45 21.01
C GLU A 404 -12.28 12.12 20.35
N MET A 405 -13.29 11.34 19.94
CA MET A 405 -13.09 10.11 19.17
C MET A 405 -12.49 10.39 17.80
N ALA A 406 -13.01 11.39 17.07
CA ALA A 406 -12.48 11.78 15.78
C ALA A 406 -11.02 12.23 15.88
N LYS A 407 -10.68 12.97 16.94
CA LYS A 407 -9.29 13.36 17.23
C LYS A 407 -8.42 12.14 17.52
N LEU A 408 -8.86 11.21 18.37
CA LEU A 408 -8.16 9.96 18.66
C LEU A 408 -7.88 9.16 17.37
N ILE A 409 -8.86 9.00 16.49
CA ILE A 409 -8.69 8.31 15.20
C ILE A 409 -7.59 8.96 14.36
N THR A 410 -7.55 10.29 14.29
CA THR A 410 -6.50 11.00 13.54
C THR A 410 -5.13 10.90 14.20
N GLU A 411 -5.04 10.94 15.52
CA GLU A 411 -3.77 10.76 16.24
C GLU A 411 -3.23 9.34 16.09
N SER A 412 -4.09 8.32 16.12
CA SER A 412 -3.69 6.93 15.88
C SER A 412 -3.18 6.73 14.45
N ARG A 413 -3.79 7.38 13.44
CA ARG A 413 -3.26 7.37 12.06
C ARG A 413 -1.87 7.99 11.97
N SER A 414 -1.68 9.13 12.61
CA SER A 414 -0.39 9.80 12.69
C SER A 414 0.67 8.90 13.32
N LEU A 415 0.34 8.24 14.43
CA LEU A 415 1.23 7.28 15.09
C LEU A 415 1.58 6.11 14.17
N ILE A 416 0.59 5.46 13.57
CA ILE A 416 0.79 4.34 12.62
C ILE A 416 1.75 4.72 11.48
N ASP A 417 1.62 5.93 10.94
CA ASP A 417 2.50 6.42 9.88
C ASP A 417 3.94 6.67 10.34
N ILE A 418 4.13 7.30 11.50
CA ILE A 418 5.45 7.54 12.13
C ILE A 418 6.17 6.22 12.39
N GLU A 419 5.44 5.18 12.77
CA GLU A 419 6.01 3.87 13.03
C GLU A 419 6.20 3.00 11.77
N GLY A 420 5.91 3.55 10.58
CA GLY A 420 6.10 2.88 9.29
C GLY A 420 5.14 1.72 9.03
N ASP A 421 3.95 1.75 9.63
CA ASP A 421 2.98 0.64 9.62
C ASP A 421 1.70 0.97 8.82
N THR A 422 1.71 2.02 7.99
CA THR A 422 0.56 2.42 7.17
C THR A 422 0.17 1.32 6.17
N HIS A 423 -1.14 1.05 6.05
CA HIS A 423 -1.65 0.05 5.10
C HIS A 423 -1.25 0.39 3.66
N ASN A 424 -0.75 -0.61 2.90
CA ASN A 424 -0.25 -0.45 1.54
C ASN A 424 0.95 0.53 1.36
N LEU A 425 1.46 1.11 2.45
CA LEU A 425 2.61 2.02 2.49
C LEU A 425 3.56 1.69 3.66
N THR A 426 3.63 0.41 4.03
CA THR A 426 4.51 -0.07 5.11
C THR A 426 5.97 0.24 4.77
N LYS A 427 6.72 0.73 5.76
CA LYS A 427 8.14 1.10 5.69
C LYS A 427 8.95 0.15 6.57
N PRO A 428 9.38 -1.04 6.06
CA PRO A 428 9.98 -2.08 6.87
C PRO A 428 11.22 -1.63 7.67
N GLU A 429 11.99 -0.69 7.11
CA GLU A 429 13.18 -0.09 7.72
C GLU A 429 12.85 0.72 8.98
N ILE A 430 11.70 1.40 9.00
CA ILE A 430 11.19 2.10 10.19
C ILE A 430 10.55 1.07 11.14
N LYS A 431 9.69 0.19 10.60
CA LYS A 431 8.92 -0.81 11.35
C LYS A 431 9.82 -1.71 12.20
N LYS A 432 11.02 -2.06 11.71
CA LYS A 432 12.00 -2.89 12.42
C LYS A 432 12.38 -2.32 13.81
N ARG A 433 12.35 -1.00 13.99
CA ARG A 433 12.60 -0.35 15.30
C ARG A 433 11.53 -0.73 16.32
N TYR A 434 10.29 -0.83 15.88
CA TYR A 434 9.12 -1.09 16.72
C TYR A 434 8.81 -2.59 16.89
N GLU A 435 9.36 -3.45 16.01
CA GLU A 435 9.31 -4.90 16.17
C GLU A 435 10.52 -5.40 16.99
N SER A 436 10.60 -4.93 18.25
CA SER A 436 11.73 -5.18 19.16
C SER A 436 11.30 -5.33 20.62
N GLU A 437 12.25 -5.65 21.50
CA GLU A 437 12.03 -5.66 22.97
C GLU A 437 11.57 -4.31 23.51
N ASN A 438 11.94 -3.22 22.83
CA ASN A 438 11.61 -1.86 23.24
C ASN A 438 10.31 -1.35 22.61
N ALA A 439 9.55 -2.19 21.88
CA ALA A 439 8.36 -1.81 21.12
C ALA A 439 7.46 -0.78 21.83
N TYR A 440 6.99 -1.11 23.04
CA TYR A 440 6.12 -0.22 23.81
C TYR A 440 6.77 1.12 24.19
N LEU A 441 8.07 1.11 24.51
CA LEU A 441 8.81 2.32 24.83
C LEU A 441 9.00 3.18 23.57
N GLU A 442 9.35 2.58 22.44
CA GLU A 442 9.50 3.28 21.16
C GLU A 442 8.17 3.87 20.68
N THR A 443 7.07 3.11 20.77
CA THR A 443 5.70 3.58 20.49
C THR A 443 5.32 4.76 21.37
N ARG A 444 5.61 4.70 22.67
CA ARG A 444 5.37 5.83 23.58
C ARG A 444 6.26 7.04 23.24
N ASN A 445 7.51 6.81 22.85
CA ASN A 445 8.46 7.87 22.49
C ASN A 445 8.14 8.52 21.12
N ALA A 446 7.38 7.84 20.26
CA ALA A 446 6.89 8.39 19.00
C ALA A 446 5.78 9.43 19.19
N LEU A 447 5.12 9.44 20.36
CA LEU A 447 4.13 10.46 20.71
C LEU A 447 4.80 11.82 20.94
N ASP A 448 4.23 12.85 20.34
CA ASP A 448 4.73 14.23 20.41
C ASP A 448 3.56 15.25 20.38
N LYS A 449 3.87 16.52 20.09
CA LYS A 449 2.87 17.60 20.01
C LYS A 449 1.73 17.37 19.01
N ARG A 450 1.88 16.45 18.04
CA ARG A 450 0.81 16.07 17.10
C ARG A 450 -0.25 15.17 17.74
N HIS A 451 0.06 14.61 18.90
CA HIS A 451 -0.73 13.58 19.58
C HIS A 451 -1.22 14.02 20.99
N PRO A 452 -1.81 15.22 21.16
CA PRO A 452 -2.13 15.73 22.50
C PRO A 452 -3.06 14.81 23.30
N LEU A 453 -4.04 14.17 22.67
CA LEU A 453 -4.99 13.28 23.35
C LEU A 453 -4.29 11.99 23.79
N LEU A 454 -3.55 11.31 22.90
CA LEU A 454 -2.79 10.11 23.21
C LEU A 454 -1.73 10.40 24.29
N VAL A 455 -0.97 11.49 24.17
CA VAL A 455 0.05 11.90 25.16
C VAL A 455 -0.58 12.12 26.53
N LYS A 456 -1.76 12.77 26.59
CA LYS A 456 -2.41 13.10 27.86
C LYS A 456 -3.02 11.87 28.51
N LEU A 457 -3.81 11.09 27.77
CA LEU A 457 -4.64 10.03 28.31
C LEU A 457 -3.92 8.68 28.48
N SER A 458 -2.74 8.49 27.88
CA SER A 458 -1.97 7.25 28.05
C SER A 458 -1.11 7.19 29.32
N GLN A 459 -1.02 8.27 30.09
CA GLN A 459 -0.07 8.39 31.20
C GLN A 459 -0.46 7.60 32.44
N LYS A 460 -1.75 7.67 32.79
CA LYS A 460 -2.34 7.10 34.00
C LYS A 460 -3.86 7.07 33.86
N LEU A 461 -4.53 6.40 34.77
CA LEU A 461 -5.97 6.48 34.93
C LEU A 461 -6.32 7.71 35.76
N TYR A 462 -7.00 8.69 35.17
CA TYR A 462 -7.37 9.92 35.85
C TYR A 462 -8.63 9.76 36.67
N THR A 463 -8.77 10.59 37.69
CA THR A 463 -10.03 10.77 38.41
C THR A 463 -11.06 11.48 37.52
N PRO A 464 -12.37 11.29 37.77
CA PRO A 464 -13.42 11.97 37.01
C PRO A 464 -13.27 13.50 37.07
N GLU A 465 -12.90 14.05 38.22
CA GLU A 465 -12.71 15.49 38.43
C GLU A 465 -11.53 16.04 37.63
N GLU A 466 -10.43 15.30 37.52
CA GLU A 466 -9.30 15.65 36.66
C GLU A 466 -9.71 15.66 35.18
N LEU A 467 -10.50 14.67 34.74
CA LEU A 467 -10.94 14.55 33.35
C LEU A 467 -11.95 15.63 32.96
N GLN A 468 -12.86 16.02 33.86
CA GLN A 468 -13.80 17.11 33.59
C GLN A 468 -13.10 18.46 33.39
N LYS A 469 -11.97 18.68 34.08
CA LYS A 469 -11.15 19.90 33.92
C LYS A 469 -10.18 19.84 32.74
N THR A 470 -10.00 18.67 32.14
CA THR A 470 -9.07 18.49 31.03
C THR A 470 -9.78 18.78 29.71
N ASN A 471 -9.25 19.72 28.94
CA ASN A 471 -9.67 19.92 27.56
C ASN A 471 -8.87 18.99 26.64
N LEU A 472 -9.54 18.08 25.95
CA LEU A 472 -8.91 17.08 25.06
C LEU A 472 -8.95 17.48 23.59
N VAL A 473 -9.90 18.35 23.23
CA VAL A 473 -10.07 18.89 21.88
C VAL A 473 -10.27 20.39 21.96
N ASP A 474 -9.75 21.12 20.98
CA ASP A 474 -10.02 22.55 20.90
C ASP A 474 -11.47 22.77 20.44
N THR A 475 -12.23 23.52 21.23
CA THR A 475 -13.64 23.85 21.00
C THR A 475 -13.83 25.30 20.54
N VAL A 476 -12.75 26.07 20.35
CA VAL A 476 -12.83 27.45 19.86
C VAL A 476 -13.39 27.46 18.45
N HIS A 477 -14.53 28.12 18.27
CA HIS A 477 -15.23 28.21 16.98
C HIS A 477 -14.50 29.07 15.96
N HIS A 478 -14.71 28.75 14.68
CA HIS A 478 -14.21 29.57 13.59
C HIS A 478 -14.85 30.97 13.62
N ASP A 479 -14.04 32.01 13.55
CA ASP A 479 -14.45 33.40 13.46
C ASP A 479 -14.14 33.96 12.05
N PRO A 480 -15.15 34.26 11.21
CA PRO A 480 -14.94 34.86 9.89
C PRO A 480 -14.21 36.21 9.91
N GLN A 481 -14.15 36.91 11.05
CA GLN A 481 -13.52 38.22 11.19
C GLN A 481 -12.08 38.16 11.74
N ALA A 482 -11.65 37.01 12.28
CA ALA A 482 -10.30 36.86 12.87
C ALA A 482 -9.18 36.72 11.81
N GLY A 483 -9.53 36.62 10.53
CA GLY A 483 -8.59 36.38 9.44
C GLY A 483 -8.03 34.96 9.43
N LEU A 484 -7.12 34.67 8.50
CA LEU A 484 -6.54 33.33 8.32
C LEU A 484 -5.29 33.14 9.20
N THR A 485 -5.52 32.99 10.51
CA THR A 485 -4.50 32.47 11.46
C THR A 485 -4.50 30.95 11.47
N GLU A 486 -3.48 30.33 12.09
CA GLU A 486 -3.42 28.86 12.22
C GLU A 486 -4.59 28.33 13.04
N GLU A 487 -4.90 28.98 14.17
CA GLU A 487 -5.97 28.59 15.08
C GLU A 487 -7.34 28.71 14.40
N ASN A 488 -7.56 29.81 13.66
CA ASN A 488 -8.84 30.01 12.98
C ASN A 488 -8.99 29.07 11.77
N MET A 489 -7.91 28.75 11.06
CA MET A 489 -7.93 27.75 9.99
C MET A 489 -8.18 26.34 10.55
N GLN A 490 -7.55 25.98 11.66
CA GLN A 490 -7.78 24.70 12.34
C GLN A 490 -9.24 24.58 12.81
N ALA A 491 -9.83 25.67 13.33
CA ALA A 491 -11.24 25.73 13.68
C ALA A 491 -12.15 25.58 12.45
N ALA A 492 -11.82 26.23 11.33
CA ALA A 492 -12.56 26.10 10.07
C ALA A 492 -12.57 24.66 9.55
N ILE A 493 -11.40 24.01 9.54
CA ILE A 493 -11.23 22.61 9.12
C ILE A 493 -12.03 21.69 10.03
N ARG A 494 -11.94 21.88 11.36
CA ARG A 494 -12.68 21.10 12.36
C ARG A 494 -14.19 21.22 12.17
N GLU A 495 -14.67 22.36 11.69
CA GLU A 495 -16.11 22.61 11.44
C GLU A 495 -16.57 22.21 10.03
N GLY A 496 -15.69 21.67 9.18
CA GLY A 496 -16.02 21.29 7.80
C GLY A 496 -16.25 22.49 6.88
N ARG A 497 -15.65 23.65 7.20
CA ARG A 497 -15.84 24.93 6.48
C ARG A 497 -14.77 25.22 5.43
N VAL A 498 -13.89 24.26 5.14
CA VAL A 498 -12.79 24.44 4.18
C VAL A 498 -12.93 23.45 3.04
N PHE A 499 -12.96 23.95 1.82
CA PHE A 499 -12.84 23.13 0.61
C PHE A 499 -11.43 23.27 0.02
N SER A 500 -10.94 22.20 -0.61
CA SER A 500 -9.66 22.16 -1.29
C SER A 500 -9.85 21.96 -2.80
N ARG A 501 -9.03 22.65 -3.58
CA ARG A 501 -8.92 22.48 -5.02
C ARG A 501 -7.46 22.20 -5.40
N GLY A 502 -7.15 20.95 -5.67
CA GLY A 502 -5.82 20.55 -6.15
C GLY A 502 -5.55 21.00 -7.59
N VAL A 503 -4.32 21.43 -7.85
CA VAL A 503 -3.80 21.69 -9.20
C VAL A 503 -2.67 20.69 -9.47
N SER A 504 -2.97 19.71 -10.31
CA SER A 504 -1.98 18.74 -10.80
C SER A 504 -0.85 19.43 -11.55
N SER A 505 0.41 19.08 -11.28
CA SER A 505 1.61 19.59 -11.97
C SER A 505 1.46 21.06 -12.42
N PRO A 506 1.41 22.03 -11.48
CA PRO A 506 0.99 23.39 -11.75
C PRO A 506 1.68 24.08 -12.94
N SER A 507 2.96 23.80 -13.14
CA SER A 507 3.80 24.37 -14.22
C SER A 507 3.68 23.64 -15.56
N ALA A 508 2.92 22.54 -15.65
CA ALA A 508 2.81 21.78 -16.89
C ALA A 508 2.13 22.59 -18.00
N ILE A 509 2.74 22.58 -19.19
CA ILE A 509 2.37 23.43 -20.32
C ILE A 509 1.28 22.76 -21.14
N THR A 510 0.19 23.51 -21.36
CA THR A 510 -0.86 23.16 -22.31
C THR A 510 -0.66 23.92 -23.61
N LYS A 511 -0.23 23.22 -24.66
CA LYS A 511 -0.30 23.74 -26.03
C LYS A 511 -1.76 23.65 -26.50
N LYS A 512 -2.40 24.80 -26.74
CA LYS A 512 -3.71 24.88 -27.40
C LYS A 512 -3.52 25.42 -28.81
N GLU A 513 -3.97 24.64 -29.80
CA GLU A 513 -4.19 25.15 -31.16
C GLU A 513 -5.49 25.94 -31.16
N LEU A 514 -5.45 27.22 -30.81
CA LEU A 514 -6.52 28.15 -31.17
C LEU A 514 -6.21 28.70 -32.56
N LYS A 515 -7.25 28.83 -33.40
CA LYS A 515 -7.14 29.17 -34.83
C LYS A 515 -6.35 30.46 -35.12
N ASP A 516 -6.20 31.37 -34.16
CA ASP A 516 -5.55 32.67 -34.42
C ASP A 516 -4.47 33.10 -33.41
N LEU A 517 -4.19 32.35 -32.35
CA LEU A 517 -3.11 32.63 -31.37
C LEU A 517 -2.69 31.35 -30.65
N ARG A 518 -1.47 30.84 -30.91
CA ARG A 518 -0.86 29.84 -30.03
C ARG A 518 -0.50 30.53 -28.70
N SER A 519 -1.39 30.44 -27.71
CA SER A 519 -1.05 30.81 -26.33
C SER A 519 -0.67 29.54 -25.56
N GLU A 520 0.61 29.39 -25.25
CA GLU A 520 1.04 28.44 -24.24
C GLU A 520 0.54 28.93 -22.87
N GLU A 521 -0.12 28.05 -22.11
CA GLU A 521 -0.57 28.32 -20.74
C GLU A 521 -0.22 27.12 -19.87
N THR A 522 0.20 27.38 -18.64
CA THR A 522 0.35 26.33 -17.63
C THR A 522 -1.01 25.88 -17.09
N PHE A 523 -1.02 24.75 -16.38
CA PHE A 523 -2.22 24.28 -15.68
C PHE A 523 -2.67 25.26 -14.59
N ALA A 524 -1.74 25.88 -13.86
CA ALA A 524 -2.04 26.95 -12.91
C ALA A 524 -2.72 28.14 -13.58
N GLU A 525 -2.11 28.71 -14.63
CA GLU A 525 -2.66 29.86 -15.36
C GLU A 525 -4.05 29.54 -15.93
N THR A 526 -4.26 28.33 -16.44
CA THR A 526 -5.56 27.90 -16.95
C THR A 526 -6.61 27.85 -15.85
N GLU A 527 -6.27 27.34 -14.66
CA GLU A 527 -7.18 27.28 -13.51
C GLU A 527 -7.52 28.70 -13.03
N ILE A 528 -6.51 29.51 -12.74
CA ILE A 528 -6.63 30.86 -12.21
C ILE A 528 -7.40 31.77 -13.18
N ARG A 529 -7.03 31.80 -14.46
CA ARG A 529 -7.73 32.61 -15.48
C ARG A 529 -9.19 32.23 -15.60
N LYS A 530 -9.55 30.95 -15.44
CA LYS A 530 -10.96 30.53 -15.49
C LYS A 530 -11.69 30.94 -14.22
N THR A 531 -11.08 30.80 -13.05
CA THR A 531 -11.67 31.18 -11.75
C THR A 531 -11.90 32.68 -11.64
N LEU A 532 -11.01 33.51 -12.17
CA LEU A 532 -11.10 34.97 -12.08
C LEU A 532 -11.95 35.64 -13.17
N ARG A 533 -12.73 34.89 -13.95
CA ARG A 533 -13.64 35.47 -14.96
C ARG A 533 -14.72 36.33 -14.30
N ARG A 534 -15.10 37.41 -14.98
CA ARG A 534 -16.13 38.35 -14.54
C ARG A 534 -17.05 38.69 -15.72
N THR A 535 -18.34 38.71 -15.45
CA THR A 535 -19.36 39.15 -16.42
C THR A 535 -19.03 40.54 -16.95
N GLY A 536 -19.18 40.74 -18.26
CA GLY A 536 -18.83 41.98 -18.96
C GLY A 536 -17.36 42.10 -19.37
N ILE A 537 -16.47 41.19 -18.93
CA ILE A 537 -15.07 41.15 -19.39
C ILE A 537 -14.90 40.00 -20.37
N SER A 538 -14.50 40.31 -21.61
CA SER A 538 -14.37 39.32 -22.67
C SER A 538 -13.34 38.25 -22.31
N THR A 539 -13.75 36.99 -22.35
CA THR A 539 -12.83 35.86 -22.18
C THR A 539 -12.06 35.53 -23.47
N ARG A 540 -10.97 34.76 -23.38
CA ARG A 540 -10.15 34.31 -24.53
C ARG A 540 -10.87 33.37 -25.53
N THR A 541 -12.15 33.09 -25.33
CA THR A 541 -12.93 32.17 -26.17
C THR A 541 -13.63 32.94 -27.28
N SER A 542 -13.73 32.34 -28.47
CA SER A 542 -14.50 32.88 -29.60
C SER A 542 -16.01 32.54 -29.54
N LYS A 543 -16.50 32.07 -28.40
CA LYS A 543 -17.92 31.72 -28.26
C LYS A 543 -18.74 32.98 -28.00
N GLU A 544 -19.97 33.03 -28.49
CA GLU A 544 -20.87 34.19 -28.35
C GLU A 544 -21.09 34.60 -26.88
N ASP A 545 -21.11 33.62 -25.98
CA ASP A 545 -21.25 33.81 -24.53
C ASP A 545 -19.98 34.32 -23.82
N ASN A 546 -18.97 34.83 -24.54
CA ASN A 546 -17.65 35.13 -23.95
C ASN A 546 -17.66 36.25 -22.90
N LEU A 547 -18.64 37.15 -22.94
CA LEU A 547 -18.89 38.24 -21.99
C LEU A 547 -19.79 37.83 -20.82
N GLU A 548 -20.51 36.71 -20.95
CA GLU A 548 -21.48 36.24 -19.95
C GLU A 548 -20.84 35.32 -18.90
N LYS A 549 -19.53 35.03 -19.05
CA LYS A 549 -18.84 34.06 -18.20
C LYS A 549 -18.38 34.69 -16.89
N GLU A 550 -18.88 34.15 -15.80
CA GLU A 550 -18.41 34.42 -14.44
C GLU A 550 -17.78 33.17 -13.83
N GLY A 551 -16.61 33.33 -13.22
CA GLY A 551 -15.91 32.26 -12.53
C GLY A 551 -15.69 30.97 -13.34
N ASN A 552 -15.42 29.90 -12.61
CA ASN A 552 -15.19 28.56 -13.11
C ASN A 552 -16.26 27.60 -12.55
N PRO A 553 -17.36 27.38 -13.27
CA PRO A 553 -18.48 26.62 -12.75
C PRO A 553 -18.23 25.11 -12.73
N ASN A 554 -18.90 24.44 -11.79
CA ASN A 554 -18.93 22.99 -11.61
C ASN A 554 -17.53 22.37 -11.31
N ARG A 555 -16.57 23.09 -10.75
CA ARG A 555 -15.24 22.52 -10.45
C ARG A 555 -15.32 21.58 -9.27
N SER A 556 -14.61 20.46 -9.39
CA SER A 556 -14.46 19.47 -8.32
C SER A 556 -13.58 20.04 -7.23
N VAL A 557 -14.12 20.10 -6.02
CA VAL A 557 -13.42 20.43 -4.77
C VAL A 557 -13.74 19.36 -3.73
N SER A 558 -12.92 19.29 -2.69
CA SER A 558 -13.12 18.32 -1.59
C SER A 558 -13.17 19.03 -0.26
N MET A 559 -14.14 18.68 0.59
CA MET A 559 -14.18 19.19 1.95
C MET A 559 -13.04 18.62 2.77
N ILE A 560 -12.27 19.51 3.40
CA ILE A 560 -11.18 19.21 4.32
C ILE A 560 -11.75 19.14 5.75
N GLY A 561 -11.29 18.16 6.51
CA GLY A 561 -11.76 17.86 7.86
C GLY A 561 -10.87 16.81 8.53
N TYR A 562 -11.45 16.03 9.42
CA TYR A 562 -10.76 14.97 10.15
C TYR A 562 -10.14 13.92 9.22
N GLY A 563 -8.82 14.04 9.03
CA GLY A 563 -8.03 13.11 8.23
C GLY A 563 -8.35 13.08 6.74
N SER A 564 -9.03 14.10 6.19
CA SER A 564 -9.42 14.11 4.77
C SER A 564 -8.22 14.41 3.85
N PRO A 565 -7.83 13.49 2.95
CA PRO A 565 -6.66 13.66 2.10
C PRO A 565 -6.95 14.63 0.93
N VAL A 566 -5.90 15.34 0.52
CA VAL A 566 -5.92 16.21 -0.67
C VAL A 566 -5.69 15.40 -1.95
N PHE A 567 -6.19 15.92 -3.07
CA PHE A 567 -6.04 15.25 -4.37
C PHE A 567 -4.61 15.34 -4.93
N CYS A 568 -3.94 16.49 -4.76
CA CYS A 568 -2.60 16.79 -5.28
C CYS A 568 -1.70 17.40 -4.19
N ASN A 569 -0.38 17.39 -4.45
CA ASN A 569 0.65 18.02 -3.62
C ASN A 569 0.36 19.47 -3.24
N ALA A 570 -0.16 20.28 -4.17
CA ALA A 570 -0.45 21.69 -3.95
C ALA A 570 -1.79 22.10 -4.59
N GLY A 571 -2.36 23.19 -4.08
CA GLY A 571 -3.62 23.73 -4.57
C GLY A 571 -4.11 24.94 -3.78
N PHE A 572 -5.41 25.18 -3.85
CA PHE A 572 -6.07 26.32 -3.21
C PHE A 572 -7.07 25.86 -2.14
N PHE A 573 -7.21 26.65 -1.09
CA PHE A 573 -8.31 26.55 -0.13
C PHE A 573 -9.39 27.59 -0.43
N ILE A 574 -10.64 27.16 -0.21
CA ILE A 574 -11.83 28.02 -0.13
C ILE A 574 -12.37 27.91 1.29
N VAL A 575 -12.48 29.01 2.00
CA VAL A 575 -12.88 29.07 3.40
C VAL A 575 -14.27 29.70 3.50
N ASN A 576 -15.18 29.04 4.21
CA ASN A 576 -16.61 29.38 4.26
C ASN A 576 -17.28 29.41 2.87
N PRO A 577 -17.27 28.29 2.13
CA PRO A 577 -17.85 28.22 0.79
C PRO A 577 -19.34 28.57 0.81
N ALA A 578 -19.77 29.43 -0.12
CA ALA A 578 -21.17 29.81 -0.28
C ALA A 578 -22.03 28.63 -0.77
N LEU A 579 -23.18 28.37 -0.12
CA LEU A 579 -24.10 27.29 -0.49
C LEU A 579 -24.67 27.44 -1.91
N ASP A 580 -24.90 28.67 -2.36
CA ASP A 580 -25.43 28.95 -3.70
C ASP A 580 -24.46 28.54 -4.82
N ASP A 581 -23.16 28.50 -4.51
CA ASP A 581 -22.11 28.09 -5.44
C ASP A 581 -21.90 26.56 -5.46
N ILE A 582 -22.54 25.81 -4.56
CA ILE A 582 -22.55 24.35 -4.57
C ILE A 582 -23.65 23.84 -5.50
N LYS A 583 -23.29 23.00 -6.45
CA LYS A 583 -24.23 22.34 -7.37
C LYS A 583 -24.63 20.94 -6.90
N THR A 584 -23.65 20.11 -6.58
CA THR A 584 -23.86 18.74 -6.06
C THR A 584 -22.81 18.41 -5.01
N ILE A 585 -23.16 17.46 -4.14
CA ILE A 585 -22.29 16.93 -3.08
C ILE A 585 -22.33 15.42 -3.21
N ASP A 586 -21.21 14.84 -3.62
CA ASP A 586 -21.04 13.42 -3.85
C ASP A 586 -20.24 12.81 -2.69
N LYS A 587 -20.75 11.70 -2.14
CA LYS A 587 -20.19 11.05 -0.95
C LYS A 587 -18.84 10.38 -1.21
N THR A 588 -18.50 10.15 -2.48
CA THR A 588 -17.25 9.60 -2.98
C THR A 588 -16.79 10.43 -4.17
N ASP A 589 -15.52 10.30 -4.53
CA ASP A 589 -15.04 10.91 -5.77
C ASP A 589 -15.74 10.29 -6.99
N ALA A 590 -16.58 11.10 -7.63
CA ALA A 590 -17.41 10.72 -8.76
C ALA A 590 -16.67 10.87 -10.10
N GLY A 591 -15.37 11.19 -10.08
CA GLY A 591 -14.51 11.10 -11.25
C GLY A 591 -13.46 12.19 -11.40
N THR A 592 -12.97 12.80 -10.32
CA THR A 592 -11.92 13.84 -10.27
C THR A 592 -12.18 15.05 -11.18
N GLY A 593 -13.44 15.29 -11.57
CA GLY A 593 -13.80 16.23 -12.63
C GLY A 593 -13.58 15.77 -14.08
N ARG A 594 -13.12 14.54 -14.36
CA ARG A 594 -12.90 13.97 -15.71
C ARG A 594 -14.19 13.45 -16.37
N PHE A 595 -15.00 12.67 -15.65
CA PHE A 595 -16.28 12.14 -16.15
C PHE A 595 -17.47 13.10 -15.95
N LYS A 596 -17.17 14.30 -15.44
CA LYS A 596 -18.12 15.34 -15.08
C LYS A 596 -19.09 15.70 -16.20
N LYS A 597 -18.61 15.88 -17.44
CA LYS A 597 -19.50 16.26 -18.55
C LYS A 597 -20.45 15.13 -18.96
N GLU A 598 -19.96 13.90 -18.92
CA GLU A 598 -20.73 12.71 -19.29
C GLU A 598 -21.80 12.40 -18.24
N ARG A 599 -21.47 12.50 -16.94
CA ARG A 599 -22.44 12.39 -15.85
C ARG A 599 -23.46 13.53 -15.87
N LEU A 600 -22.99 14.78 -15.95
CA LEU A 600 -23.90 15.93 -16.03
C LEU A 600 -24.82 15.85 -17.27
N GLN A 601 -24.38 15.30 -18.40
CA GLN A 601 -25.26 15.10 -19.57
C GLN A 601 -26.27 13.96 -19.42
N LYS A 602 -25.93 12.92 -18.65
CA LYS A 602 -26.82 11.76 -18.41
C LYS A 602 -27.80 11.99 -17.27
N ASP A 603 -27.38 12.69 -16.21
CA ASP A 603 -28.11 12.77 -14.93
C ASP A 603 -28.87 14.11 -14.75
N LEU A 604 -28.49 15.20 -15.44
CA LEU A 604 -29.12 16.53 -15.25
C LEU A 604 -30.48 16.79 -15.94
N PRO A 605 -30.92 16.11 -17.01
CA PRO A 605 -32.19 16.48 -17.62
C PRO A 605 -33.40 16.31 -16.66
N ASP A 606 -33.30 15.39 -15.69
CA ASP A 606 -34.44 14.95 -14.87
C ASP A 606 -34.28 15.16 -13.35
N GLU A 607 -33.08 15.48 -12.82
CA GLU A 607 -32.89 15.74 -11.37
C GLU A 607 -32.99 17.23 -11.00
N LYS A 608 -33.90 17.54 -10.06
CA LYS A 608 -34.01 18.85 -9.43
C LYS A 608 -32.75 19.13 -8.60
N LEU A 609 -32.07 20.25 -8.86
CA LEU A 609 -30.92 20.68 -8.05
C LEU A 609 -31.30 20.76 -6.57
N PRO A 610 -30.41 20.36 -5.64
CA PRO A 610 -30.70 20.36 -4.22
C PRO A 610 -30.94 21.80 -3.73
N SER A 611 -31.95 21.97 -2.88
CA SER A 611 -32.19 23.19 -2.11
C SER A 611 -31.05 23.49 -1.14
N ASN A 612 -30.97 24.73 -0.62
CA ASN A 612 -29.93 25.09 0.35
C ASN A 612 -30.03 24.30 1.67
N ASP A 613 -31.23 23.93 2.10
CA ASP A 613 -31.44 23.07 3.26
C ASP A 613 -30.90 21.65 3.01
N GLU A 614 -31.18 21.09 1.82
CA GLU A 614 -30.64 19.77 1.42
C GLU A 614 -29.11 19.79 1.28
N LYS A 615 -28.54 20.88 0.75
CA LYS A 615 -27.08 21.06 0.68
C LYS A 615 -26.46 21.10 2.06
N THR A 616 -27.03 21.88 2.99
CA THR A 616 -26.57 21.99 4.37
C THR A 616 -26.56 20.62 5.05
N LYS A 617 -27.68 19.90 4.99
CA LYS A 617 -27.78 18.55 5.52
C LYS A 617 -26.76 17.59 4.91
N LYS A 618 -26.55 17.63 3.58
CA LYS A 618 -25.56 16.79 2.90
C LYS A 618 -24.12 17.12 3.30
N LEU A 619 -23.80 18.39 3.57
CA LEU A 619 -22.49 18.79 4.09
C LEU A 619 -22.29 18.32 5.53
N GLU A 620 -23.30 18.45 6.38
CA GLU A 620 -23.27 17.94 7.75
C GLU A 620 -23.08 16.42 7.77
N GLU A 621 -23.87 15.66 6.99
CA GLU A 621 -23.71 14.21 6.83
C GLU A 621 -22.33 13.81 6.30
N LEU A 622 -21.75 14.62 5.43
CA LEU A 622 -20.40 14.39 4.91
C LEU A 622 -19.35 14.65 5.99
N HIS A 623 -19.54 15.70 6.79
CA HIS A 623 -18.60 16.10 7.83
C HIS A 623 -18.61 15.11 9.00
N GLU A 624 -19.79 14.69 9.47
CA GLU A 624 -19.94 13.62 10.44
C GLU A 624 -19.26 12.34 9.97
N ARG A 625 -19.38 12.01 8.67
CA ARG A 625 -18.74 10.82 8.11
C ARG A 625 -17.21 10.90 8.13
N LEU A 626 -16.61 12.07 7.93
CA LEU A 626 -15.16 12.24 8.06
C LEU A 626 -14.69 11.98 9.50
N LYS A 627 -15.49 12.33 10.51
CA LYS A 627 -15.20 12.06 11.93
C LYS A 627 -15.17 10.56 12.26
N LEU A 628 -15.92 9.74 11.52
CA LEU A 628 -15.95 8.29 11.69
C LEU A 628 -14.73 7.57 11.09
N GLY A 629 -13.88 8.28 10.37
CA GLY A 629 -12.58 7.79 9.92
C GLY A 629 -12.49 7.45 8.44
N GLY A 630 -13.48 6.83 7.79
CA GLY A 630 -13.48 6.57 6.33
C GLY A 630 -12.30 5.77 5.74
N ALA A 631 -12.22 5.72 4.40
CA ALA A 631 -11.27 4.91 3.62
C ALA A 631 -9.88 5.53 3.47
N SER A 632 -8.90 4.64 3.26
CA SER A 632 -7.59 4.88 2.71
C SER A 632 -7.68 5.48 1.31
N VAL A 633 -6.59 6.11 0.88
CA VAL A 633 -6.43 6.69 -0.44
C VAL A 633 -6.17 5.54 -1.44
N THR A 634 -7.20 4.87 -1.95
CA THR A 634 -7.02 3.82 -2.98
C THR A 634 -7.89 4.09 -4.21
N LEU A 635 -7.24 4.07 -5.39
CA LEU A 635 -7.84 4.24 -6.73
C LEU A 635 -8.45 2.95 -7.31
N ALA A 636 -8.49 1.85 -6.56
CA ALA A 636 -8.88 0.57 -7.14
C ALA A 636 -10.38 0.55 -7.47
N ASN A 637 -10.69 0.01 -8.66
CA ASN A 637 -11.99 -0.15 -9.36
C ASN A 637 -13.11 -0.88 -8.59
N ASN A 638 -13.10 -0.84 -7.27
CA ASN A 638 -14.03 -1.49 -6.36
C ASN A 638 -14.76 -0.47 -5.48
N ALA A 639 -14.98 0.76 -5.96
CA ALA A 639 -15.83 1.74 -5.28
C ALA A 639 -17.27 1.23 -5.04
N GLU A 640 -17.69 0.17 -5.74
CA GLU A 640 -18.96 -0.53 -5.49
C GLU A 640 -18.88 -1.59 -4.36
N LYS A 641 -17.69 -1.92 -3.83
CA LYS A 641 -17.49 -3.00 -2.85
C LYS A 641 -16.87 -2.58 -1.52
N SER A 642 -16.30 -1.37 -1.39
CA SER A 642 -15.71 -0.88 -0.15
C SER A 642 -16.38 0.42 0.30
N GLY A 643 -16.62 0.54 1.61
CA GLY A 643 -17.29 1.69 2.22
C GLY A 643 -16.55 3.04 2.06
N VAL A 644 -17.23 4.07 2.57
CA VAL A 644 -16.84 5.48 2.81
C VAL A 644 -15.44 5.90 2.36
N SER A 645 -15.30 6.75 1.33
CA SER A 645 -14.03 7.42 1.02
C SER A 645 -13.78 8.65 1.91
N ARG A 646 -12.56 8.85 2.43
CA ARG A 646 -12.16 10.12 3.09
C ARG A 646 -11.99 11.28 2.09
N HIS A 647 -11.82 10.95 0.81
CA HIS A 647 -11.81 11.91 -0.30
C HIS A 647 -13.21 11.98 -0.93
N ASN A 648 -13.77 13.18 -1.04
CA ASN A 648 -15.13 13.45 -1.53
C ASN A 648 -15.10 14.42 -2.72
N GLU A 649 -16.17 14.44 -3.50
CA GLU A 649 -16.32 15.39 -4.61
C GLU A 649 -17.53 16.31 -4.34
N ILE A 650 -17.26 17.61 -4.39
CA ILE A 650 -18.28 18.67 -4.35
C ILE A 650 -18.12 19.46 -5.65
N LEU A 651 -19.20 19.59 -6.42
CA LEU A 651 -19.19 20.42 -7.63
C LEU A 651 -19.50 21.86 -7.25
N TYR A 652 -18.50 22.71 -7.36
CA TYR A 652 -18.53 24.08 -6.86
C TYR A 652 -18.27 25.11 -7.97
N HIS A 653 -18.93 26.27 -7.91
CA HIS A 653 -18.65 27.42 -8.77
C HIS A 653 -17.56 28.28 -8.15
N LEU A 654 -16.32 28.08 -8.60
CA LEU A 654 -15.17 28.83 -8.10
C LEU A 654 -15.14 30.25 -8.69
N LYS A 655 -15.06 31.27 -7.83
CA LYS A 655 -14.99 32.69 -8.23
C LYS A 655 -13.73 33.41 -7.71
N ASP A 656 -13.14 32.89 -6.64
CA ASP A 656 -11.96 33.39 -5.94
C ASP A 656 -11.34 32.23 -5.11
N TYR A 657 -10.19 32.45 -4.50
CA TYR A 657 -9.52 31.56 -3.54
C TYR A 657 -9.05 32.36 -2.32
N ASP A 658 -9.06 31.74 -1.14
CA ASP A 658 -8.73 32.42 0.12
C ASP A 658 -7.29 32.15 0.59
N ALA A 659 -6.75 30.98 0.26
CA ALA A 659 -5.39 30.58 0.62
C ALA A 659 -4.83 29.53 -0.34
N ILE A 660 -3.54 29.26 -0.22
CA ILE A 660 -2.83 28.21 -0.94
C ILE A 660 -2.45 27.12 0.06
N TYR A 661 -2.52 25.88 -0.37
CA TYR A 661 -2.07 24.75 0.43
C TYR A 661 -0.96 23.97 -0.30
N PHE A 662 -0.09 23.35 0.50
CA PHE A 662 0.70 22.21 0.08
C PHE A 662 0.59 21.08 1.11
N SER A 663 0.85 19.86 0.68
CA SER A 663 0.83 18.67 1.52
C SER A 663 1.98 17.73 1.16
N ASN A 664 2.65 17.24 2.19
CA ASN A 664 3.65 16.18 2.09
C ASN A 664 3.02 14.78 2.27
N ASP A 665 1.71 14.69 2.46
CA ASP A 665 1.01 13.42 2.59
C ASP A 665 0.95 12.66 1.26
N PRO A 666 0.89 11.31 1.32
CA PRO A 666 0.55 10.51 0.16
C PRO A 666 -0.80 10.94 -0.45
N ASN A 667 -0.87 11.06 -1.77
CA ASN A 667 -2.08 11.53 -2.46
C ASN A 667 -2.40 10.77 -3.75
N LEU A 668 -3.64 10.95 -4.21
CA LEU A 668 -4.23 10.25 -5.36
C LEU A 668 -3.51 10.59 -6.67
N PHE A 669 -3.14 11.86 -6.86
CA PHE A 669 -2.52 12.31 -8.10
C PHE A 669 -1.16 11.66 -8.34
N ASN A 670 -0.31 11.57 -7.31
CA ASN A 670 1.00 10.93 -7.41
C ASN A 670 0.85 9.45 -7.80
N ALA A 671 -0.15 8.75 -7.26
CA ALA A 671 -0.44 7.37 -7.60
C ALA A 671 -0.78 7.19 -9.09
N ASP A 672 -1.69 8.01 -9.63
CA ASP A 672 -2.13 7.94 -11.04
C ASP A 672 -1.02 8.37 -12.02
N MET A 673 -0.21 9.37 -11.65
CA MET A 673 0.81 9.95 -12.54
C MET A 673 2.18 9.29 -12.43
N TYR A 674 2.63 8.97 -11.23
CA TYR A 674 4.01 8.57 -10.94
C TYR A 674 4.15 7.12 -10.47
N GLY A 675 3.03 6.39 -10.35
CA GLY A 675 3.02 4.99 -9.90
C GLY A 675 3.36 4.80 -8.42
N SER A 676 3.39 5.87 -7.63
CA SER A 676 3.60 5.85 -6.17
C SER A 676 2.78 6.97 -5.54
N GLN A 677 2.17 6.71 -4.39
CA GLN A 677 1.38 7.72 -3.66
C GLN A 677 2.27 8.78 -3.01
N GLU A 678 3.54 8.47 -2.76
CA GLU A 678 4.47 9.34 -2.05
C GLU A 678 4.97 10.49 -2.92
N ILE A 679 5.22 11.62 -2.25
CA ILE A 679 5.85 12.80 -2.83
C ILE A 679 7.26 12.48 -3.36
N THR A 680 7.73 13.31 -4.28
CA THR A 680 9.05 13.18 -4.92
C THR A 680 10.17 13.63 -3.98
N HIS A 681 9.94 14.71 -3.25
CA HIS A 681 10.85 15.30 -2.28
C HIS A 681 10.05 16.20 -1.32
N THR A 682 10.53 16.39 -0.07
CA THR A 682 9.81 17.17 0.96
C THR A 682 9.61 18.66 0.63
N TYR A 683 10.39 19.20 -0.32
CA TYR A 683 10.25 20.59 -0.78
C TYR A 683 9.44 20.74 -2.07
N ALA A 684 9.21 19.66 -2.82
CA ALA A 684 8.48 19.74 -4.08
C ALA A 684 7.08 20.34 -3.90
N PRO A 685 6.24 19.89 -2.93
CA PRO A 685 4.93 20.48 -2.72
C PRO A 685 4.94 21.97 -2.38
N LEU A 686 5.90 22.43 -1.57
CA LEU A 686 6.01 23.85 -1.21
C LEU A 686 6.44 24.71 -2.42
N LEU A 687 7.38 24.24 -3.22
CA LEU A 687 7.79 24.94 -4.44
C LEU A 687 6.65 25.00 -5.47
N GLU A 688 5.84 23.94 -5.58
CA GLU A 688 4.60 23.95 -6.37
C GLU A 688 3.58 24.99 -5.83
N ALA A 689 3.43 25.11 -4.51
CA ALA A 689 2.57 26.12 -3.89
C ALA A 689 3.07 27.55 -4.09
N ILE A 690 4.39 27.79 -4.03
CA ILE A 690 4.99 29.10 -4.35
C ILE A 690 4.71 29.47 -5.82
N PHE A 691 4.81 28.51 -6.74
CA PHE A 691 4.44 28.75 -8.14
C PHE A 691 2.97 29.19 -8.27
N LEU A 692 2.04 28.50 -7.60
CA LEU A 692 0.62 28.86 -7.56
C LEU A 692 0.41 30.26 -6.96
N LYS A 693 1.14 30.61 -5.90
CA LYS A 693 1.09 31.93 -5.24
C LYS A 693 1.46 33.04 -6.21
N ASN A 694 2.59 32.89 -6.88
CA ASN A 694 3.09 33.88 -7.83
C ASN A 694 2.14 34.06 -9.02
N GLU A 695 1.61 32.98 -9.60
CA GLU A 695 0.63 33.10 -10.69
C GLU A 695 -0.69 33.74 -10.22
N TYR A 696 -1.12 33.45 -9.00
CA TYR A 696 -2.34 34.04 -8.46
C TYR A 696 -2.18 35.53 -8.21
N GLU A 697 -1.08 35.93 -7.59
CA GLU A 697 -0.74 37.32 -7.31
C GLU A 697 -0.62 38.13 -8.61
N LYS A 698 0.08 37.58 -9.61
CA LYS A 698 0.18 38.18 -10.96
C LYS A 698 -1.19 38.42 -11.58
N ALA A 699 -2.12 37.45 -11.48
CA ALA A 699 -3.43 37.54 -12.12
C ALA A 699 -4.46 38.39 -11.35
N SER A 700 -4.36 38.46 -10.02
CA SER A 700 -5.39 39.06 -9.15
C SER A 700 -4.93 40.29 -8.38
N GLN A 701 -3.62 40.56 -8.32
CA GLN A 701 -2.98 41.53 -7.42
C GLN A 701 -3.19 41.24 -5.92
N LYS A 702 -3.61 40.00 -5.58
CA LYS A 702 -3.77 39.54 -4.19
C LYS A 702 -2.66 38.57 -3.82
N ASN A 703 -1.98 38.86 -2.72
CA ASN A 703 -1.05 37.91 -2.10
C ASN A 703 -1.81 36.98 -1.14
N LEU A 704 -1.87 35.68 -1.46
CA LEU A 704 -2.55 34.69 -0.63
C LEU A 704 -1.58 34.03 0.38
N PRO A 705 -2.03 33.75 1.61
CA PRO A 705 -1.24 33.00 2.58
C PRO A 705 -1.06 31.54 2.14
N VAL A 706 0.09 30.97 2.46
CA VAL A 706 0.42 29.56 2.21
C VAL A 706 0.28 28.75 3.50
N PHE A 707 -0.37 27.59 3.40
CA PHE A 707 -0.53 26.65 4.50
C PHE A 707 0.06 25.28 4.16
N GLU A 708 0.81 24.71 5.09
CA GLU A 708 1.14 23.31 5.12
C GLU A 708 -0.03 22.54 5.73
N TYR A 709 -0.56 21.55 5.02
CA TYR A 709 -1.65 20.70 5.48
C TYR A 709 -1.23 19.23 5.49
N SER A 710 -1.50 18.54 6.60
CA SER A 710 -1.40 17.08 6.70
C SER A 710 -2.71 16.51 7.21
N SER A 711 -3.34 15.69 6.38
CA SER A 711 -4.45 14.81 6.73
C SER A 711 -4.01 13.63 7.59
N THR A 712 -2.81 13.08 7.35
CA THR A 712 -2.24 11.97 8.12
C THR A 712 -1.97 12.37 9.56
N HIS A 713 -1.42 13.57 9.76
CA HIS A 713 -1.10 14.10 11.09
C HIS A 713 -2.17 15.04 11.66
N ASN A 714 -3.21 15.35 10.88
CA ASN A 714 -4.29 16.27 11.24
C ASN A 714 -3.77 17.62 11.77
N THR A 715 -2.87 18.22 10.98
CA THR A 715 -2.22 19.50 11.28
C THR A 715 -2.39 20.49 10.13
N VAL A 716 -2.53 21.76 10.47
CA VAL A 716 -2.38 22.88 9.55
C VAL A 716 -1.40 23.89 10.13
N ARG A 717 -0.45 24.36 9.31
CA ARG A 717 0.55 25.37 9.70
C ARG A 717 0.61 26.45 8.64
N LYS A 718 0.54 27.71 9.05
CA LYS A 718 0.73 28.85 8.17
C LYS A 718 2.22 29.01 7.94
N VAL A 719 2.65 29.04 6.69
CA VAL A 719 4.05 29.27 6.36
C VAL A 719 4.35 30.76 6.59
N PRO A 720 5.30 31.10 7.48
CA PRO A 720 5.73 32.48 7.67
C PRO A 720 6.47 33.02 6.44
N GLU A 721 6.34 34.32 6.16
CA GLU A 721 7.00 34.95 4.99
C GLU A 721 8.53 34.88 5.09
N GLU A 722 9.09 34.84 6.30
CA GLU A 722 10.52 34.62 6.53
C GLU A 722 11.04 33.25 6.06
N GLU A 723 10.16 32.23 5.97
CA GLU A 723 10.50 30.94 5.37
C GLU A 723 10.51 31.00 3.84
N LEU A 724 9.82 31.98 3.24
CA LEU A 724 9.63 32.15 1.79
C LEU A 724 10.58 33.17 1.15
N THR A 725 11.70 33.47 1.81
CA THR A 725 12.72 34.38 1.27
C THR A 725 13.45 33.78 0.05
N HIS A 726 13.99 34.62 -0.84
CA HIS A 726 14.79 34.17 -1.99
C HIS A 726 15.91 33.19 -1.59
N GLU A 727 16.62 33.48 -0.49
CA GLU A 727 17.68 32.59 0.00
C GLU A 727 17.17 31.21 0.43
N ASN A 728 16.02 31.15 1.09
CA ASN A 728 15.42 29.89 1.53
C ASN A 728 14.87 29.09 0.33
N ILE A 729 14.19 29.75 -0.60
CA ILE A 729 13.68 29.12 -1.83
C ILE A 729 14.83 28.55 -2.66
N LYS A 730 15.94 29.29 -2.81
CA LYS A 730 17.15 28.81 -3.49
C LYS A 730 17.72 27.57 -2.80
N LYS A 731 17.81 27.56 -1.46
CA LYS A 731 18.25 26.37 -0.70
C LYS A 731 17.33 25.17 -0.92
N MET A 732 16.02 25.36 -0.98
CA MET A 732 15.06 24.28 -1.25
C MET A 732 15.31 23.65 -2.63
N TRP A 733 15.50 24.47 -3.66
CA TRP A 733 15.83 24.00 -5.02
C TRP A 733 17.15 23.23 -5.08
N VAL A 734 18.21 23.78 -4.46
CA VAL A 734 19.53 23.13 -4.41
C VAL A 734 19.45 21.80 -3.68
N CYS A 735 18.78 21.74 -2.52
CA CYS A 735 18.62 20.50 -1.75
C CYS A 735 17.88 19.42 -2.54
N MET A 736 16.71 19.76 -3.11
CA MET A 736 15.90 18.82 -3.90
C MET A 736 16.67 18.30 -5.13
N SER A 737 17.37 19.19 -5.83
CA SER A 737 18.17 18.82 -7.02
C SER A 737 19.39 18.00 -6.62
N SER A 738 20.05 18.34 -5.51
CA SER A 738 21.17 17.59 -4.94
C SER A 738 20.78 16.15 -4.63
N ASP A 739 19.66 15.93 -3.94
CA ASP A 739 19.19 14.59 -3.60
C ASP A 739 18.88 13.77 -4.86
N PHE A 740 18.26 14.40 -5.86
CA PHE A 740 18.03 13.76 -7.16
C PHE A 740 19.33 13.39 -7.87
N ILE A 741 20.30 14.31 -7.93
CA ILE A 741 21.63 14.07 -8.53
C ILE A 741 22.34 12.94 -7.79
N ASN A 742 22.39 13.00 -6.46
CA ASN A 742 23.08 12.02 -5.63
C ASN A 742 22.48 10.62 -5.80
N ASN A 743 21.15 10.51 -5.83
CA ASN A 743 20.47 9.26 -6.13
C ASN A 743 20.82 8.73 -7.52
N ALA A 744 20.84 9.60 -8.55
CA ALA A 744 21.18 9.19 -9.91
C ALA A 744 22.64 8.71 -10.05
N ILE A 745 23.59 9.36 -9.37
CA ILE A 745 25.01 9.01 -9.36
C ILE A 745 25.24 7.59 -8.79
N HIS A 746 24.49 7.22 -7.74
CA HIS A 746 24.69 5.97 -7.00
C HIS A 746 23.80 4.81 -7.47
N LYS A 747 22.84 5.05 -8.37
CA LYS A 747 21.85 4.04 -8.76
C LYS A 747 22.39 3.02 -9.76
N ASP A 748 22.77 3.48 -10.95
CA ASP A 748 23.27 2.64 -12.05
C ASP A 748 24.04 3.48 -13.08
N THR A 749 24.80 2.81 -13.94
CA THR A 749 25.68 3.43 -14.96
C THR A 749 24.91 4.31 -15.95
N ASP A 750 23.67 3.95 -16.31
CA ASP A 750 22.86 4.72 -17.25
C ASP A 750 22.34 6.01 -16.62
N SER A 751 21.93 5.94 -15.35
CA SER A 751 21.52 7.11 -14.54
C SER A 751 22.69 8.06 -14.34
N LEU A 752 23.88 7.54 -14.04
CA LEU A 752 25.12 8.31 -13.97
C LEU A 752 25.44 8.99 -15.30
N ARG A 753 25.39 8.25 -16.43
CA ARG A 753 25.65 8.84 -17.76
C ARG A 753 24.69 9.99 -18.05
N LYS A 754 23.40 9.81 -17.74
CA LYS A 754 22.38 10.85 -17.94
C LYS A 754 22.67 12.08 -17.08
N ILE A 755 22.95 11.93 -15.78
CA ILE A 755 23.10 13.08 -14.88
C ILE A 755 24.34 13.94 -15.17
N LEU A 756 25.39 13.34 -15.73
CA LEU A 756 26.62 14.05 -16.12
C LEU A 756 26.36 15.10 -17.22
N SER A 757 25.43 14.85 -18.14
CA SER A 757 25.14 15.72 -19.28
C SER A 757 23.74 16.36 -19.25
N MET A 758 22.91 16.04 -18.25
CA MET A 758 21.55 16.55 -18.14
C MET A 758 21.50 18.08 -18.01
N PRO A 759 20.64 18.79 -18.76
CA PRO A 759 20.39 20.21 -18.55
C PRO A 759 19.85 20.51 -17.14
N ILE A 760 20.21 21.65 -16.56
CA ILE A 760 19.75 22.04 -15.21
C ILE A 760 18.22 22.15 -15.14
N GLU A 761 17.57 22.63 -16.21
CA GLU A 761 16.11 22.71 -16.29
C GLU A 761 15.45 21.32 -16.21
N GLU A 762 16.06 20.29 -16.81
CA GLU A 762 15.57 18.91 -16.71
C GLU A 762 15.80 18.35 -15.31
N ILE A 763 16.93 18.66 -14.66
CA ILE A 763 17.18 18.27 -13.26
C ILE A 763 16.10 18.87 -12.34
N LYS A 764 15.82 20.17 -12.46
CA LYS A 764 14.75 20.84 -11.69
C LYS A 764 13.39 20.20 -11.92
N THR A 765 13.04 19.92 -13.18
CA THR A 765 11.75 19.32 -13.55
C THR A 765 11.62 17.88 -13.06
N LEU A 766 12.64 17.04 -13.26
CA LEU A 766 12.63 15.63 -12.87
C LEU A 766 12.73 15.42 -11.37
N SER A 767 13.49 16.27 -10.67
CA SER A 767 13.56 16.22 -9.19
C SER A 767 12.20 16.54 -8.55
N MET A 768 11.40 17.43 -9.17
CA MET A 768 10.07 17.78 -8.70
C MET A 768 8.99 16.76 -9.14
N TYR A 769 8.98 16.34 -10.41
CA TYR A 769 7.86 15.58 -11.00
C TYR A 769 8.17 14.15 -11.41
N ARG A 770 9.41 13.65 -11.26
CA ARG A 770 9.92 12.34 -11.75
C ARG A 770 9.87 12.11 -13.26
N VAL A 771 9.04 12.84 -14.00
CA VAL A 771 8.82 12.70 -15.45
C VAL A 771 8.77 14.05 -16.16
N MET A 772 9.31 14.11 -17.38
CA MET A 772 9.22 15.30 -18.24
C MET A 772 7.84 15.48 -18.87
N TYR A 773 7.14 14.37 -19.11
CA TYR A 773 5.79 14.38 -19.67
C TYR A 773 4.86 13.62 -18.75
N ASN A 774 3.72 14.22 -18.41
CA ASN A 774 2.69 13.52 -17.67
C ASN A 774 1.95 12.50 -18.56
N LYS A 775 1.12 11.65 -17.94
CA LYS A 775 0.34 10.60 -18.60
C LYS A 775 -0.62 11.11 -19.70
N TYR A 776 -0.87 12.41 -19.78
CA TYR A 776 -1.67 13.07 -20.83
C TYR A 776 -0.83 13.64 -21.98
N GLY A 777 0.46 13.34 -22.02
CA GLY A 777 1.38 13.88 -23.01
C GLY A 777 1.61 15.39 -22.87
N LYS A 778 1.38 15.97 -21.68
CA LYS A 778 1.71 17.38 -21.41
C LYS A 778 3.09 17.47 -20.78
N GLU A 779 3.85 18.45 -21.25
CA GLU A 779 5.23 18.73 -20.84
C GLU A 779 5.22 19.44 -19.49
N ASN A 780 5.87 18.83 -18.49
CA ASN A 780 6.16 19.48 -17.22
C ASN A 780 7.29 20.49 -17.44
N ALA A 781 7.14 21.69 -16.89
CA ALA A 781 8.19 22.69 -16.83
C ALA A 781 8.68 22.87 -15.38
N SER A 782 9.84 23.46 -15.19
CA SER A 782 10.32 23.80 -13.85
C SER A 782 9.40 24.84 -13.19
N ALA A 783 9.08 24.65 -11.91
CA ALA A 783 8.23 25.56 -11.14
C ALA A 783 8.92 26.88 -10.74
N ASP A 784 10.20 27.08 -11.07
CA ASP A 784 10.84 28.40 -10.96
C ASP A 784 10.65 29.26 -12.22
N SER A 785 9.99 28.73 -13.26
CA SER A 785 9.77 29.43 -14.53
C SER A 785 8.98 30.74 -14.42
N ASN A 786 8.25 30.95 -13.31
CA ASN A 786 7.54 32.21 -13.04
C ASN A 786 8.25 33.16 -12.08
N TYR A 787 9.48 32.86 -11.69
CA TYR A 787 10.33 33.78 -10.91
C TYR A 787 10.94 34.83 -11.83
N GLU A 788 11.51 35.89 -11.25
CA GLU A 788 12.34 36.82 -12.02
C GLU A 788 13.54 36.11 -12.65
N LYS A 789 13.89 36.49 -13.88
CA LYS A 789 14.93 35.80 -14.66
C LYS A 789 16.29 35.76 -13.93
N THR A 790 16.65 36.86 -13.26
CA THR A 790 17.85 36.95 -12.42
C THR A 790 17.88 35.88 -11.34
N PHE A 791 16.75 35.65 -10.66
CA PHE A 791 16.65 34.65 -9.60
C PHE A 791 16.64 33.21 -10.15
N GLN A 792 16.02 32.97 -11.31
CA GLN A 792 16.13 31.68 -12.01
C GLN A 792 17.60 31.35 -12.33
N ASP A 793 18.36 32.32 -12.84
CA ASP A 793 19.76 32.13 -13.19
C ASP A 793 20.63 31.89 -11.95
N GLU A 794 20.33 32.55 -10.82
CA GLU A 794 20.97 32.28 -9.53
C GLU A 794 20.73 30.84 -9.04
N ILE A 795 19.49 30.34 -9.12
CA ILE A 795 19.14 28.96 -8.75
C ILE A 795 19.87 27.98 -9.66
N SER A 796 19.79 28.18 -10.98
CA SER A 796 20.41 27.27 -11.95
C SER A 796 21.93 27.22 -11.79
N LYS A 797 22.58 28.36 -11.51
CA LYS A 797 24.00 28.42 -11.19
C LYS A 797 24.33 27.65 -9.91
N ALA A 798 23.57 27.83 -8.83
CA ALA A 798 23.80 27.13 -7.57
C ALA A 798 23.66 25.59 -7.71
N ILE A 799 22.66 25.12 -8.48
CA ILE A 799 22.50 23.69 -8.76
C ILE A 799 23.66 23.16 -9.60
N GLN A 800 24.14 23.93 -10.58
CA GLN A 800 25.29 23.57 -11.41
C GLN A 800 26.58 23.42 -10.57
N GLU A 801 26.80 24.33 -9.61
CA GLU A 801 27.92 24.26 -8.67
C GLU A 801 27.80 23.04 -7.74
N GLU A 802 26.61 22.78 -7.19
CA GLU A 802 26.38 21.60 -6.34
C GLU A 802 26.55 20.29 -7.12
N ARG A 803 26.09 20.23 -8.38
CA ARG A 803 26.32 19.09 -9.27
C ARG A 803 27.81 18.82 -9.46
N ALA A 804 28.60 19.86 -9.74
CA ALA A 804 30.04 19.72 -9.91
C ALA A 804 30.72 19.22 -8.63
N LYS A 805 30.29 19.74 -7.46
CA LYS A 805 30.76 19.28 -6.15
C LYS A 805 30.45 17.80 -5.91
N LEU A 806 29.20 17.35 -6.08
CA LEU A 806 28.79 15.95 -5.88
C LEU A 806 29.54 14.99 -6.82
N ILE A 807 29.73 15.37 -8.09
CA ILE A 807 30.50 14.58 -9.06
C ILE A 807 31.97 14.48 -8.60
N SER A 808 32.55 15.57 -8.10
CA SER A 808 33.93 15.58 -7.57
C SER A 808 34.08 14.70 -6.33
N GLU A 809 33.12 14.75 -5.41
CA GLU A 809 33.09 13.89 -4.21
C GLU A 809 32.99 12.42 -4.61
N TYR A 810 32.08 12.08 -5.53
CA TYR A 810 31.97 10.73 -6.07
C TYR A 810 33.25 10.27 -6.80
N GLY A 811 33.90 11.17 -7.53
CA GLY A 811 35.21 10.93 -8.14
C GLY A 811 36.29 10.53 -7.13
N THR A 812 36.23 11.07 -5.90
CA THR A 812 37.13 10.67 -4.80
C THR A 812 36.87 9.25 -4.34
N THR A 813 35.59 8.82 -4.30
CA THR A 813 35.21 7.42 -4.02
C THR A 813 35.75 6.49 -5.10
N ILE A 814 35.52 6.80 -6.37
CA ILE A 814 36.04 6.01 -7.51
C ILE A 814 37.57 5.90 -7.46
N LYS A 815 38.27 7.01 -7.17
CA LYS A 815 39.72 7.03 -6.98
C LYS A 815 40.16 6.04 -5.89
N SER A 816 39.48 6.04 -4.75
CA SER A 816 39.79 5.11 -3.66
C SER A 816 39.53 3.66 -4.05
N GLU A 817 38.40 3.36 -4.70
CA GLU A 817 38.05 1.99 -5.14
C GLU A 817 39.09 1.45 -6.14
N ILE A 818 39.53 2.29 -7.10
CA ILE A 818 40.58 1.94 -8.06
C ILE A 818 41.91 1.66 -7.37
N LYS A 819 42.36 2.55 -6.45
CA LYS A 819 43.64 2.38 -5.74
C LYS A 819 43.70 1.14 -4.86
N LYS A 820 42.55 0.68 -4.37
CA LYS A 820 42.42 -0.57 -3.60
C LYS A 820 42.31 -1.81 -4.47
N GLY A 821 42.18 -1.65 -5.79
CA GLY A 821 41.92 -2.75 -6.73
C GLY A 821 40.48 -3.29 -6.65
N GLU A 822 39.57 -2.58 -5.99
CA GLU A 822 38.16 -2.96 -5.84
C GLU A 822 37.34 -2.64 -7.11
N LEU A 823 37.81 -1.68 -7.91
CA LEU A 823 37.19 -1.28 -9.18
C LEU A 823 38.24 -1.14 -10.29
N SER A 824 37.96 -1.74 -11.45
CA SER A 824 38.81 -1.53 -12.63
C SER A 824 38.58 -0.13 -13.22
N PRO A 825 39.65 0.63 -13.56
CA PRO A 825 39.53 1.90 -14.28
C PRO A 825 38.84 1.79 -15.64
N LEU A 826 38.83 0.60 -16.25
CA LEU A 826 38.19 0.31 -17.54
C LEU A 826 36.73 -0.13 -17.40
N SER A 827 36.19 -0.23 -16.18
CA SER A 827 34.77 -0.51 -15.96
C SER A 827 33.90 0.66 -16.43
N ASP A 828 32.66 0.40 -16.88
CA ASP A 828 31.76 1.46 -17.35
C ASP A 828 31.47 2.52 -16.26
N LYS A 829 31.43 2.11 -15.00
CA LYS A 829 31.26 3.01 -13.83
C LYS A 829 32.46 3.96 -13.70
N ALA A 830 33.68 3.42 -13.71
CA ALA A 830 34.90 4.22 -13.58
C ALA A 830 35.12 5.11 -14.80
N SER A 831 34.91 4.58 -16.00
CA SER A 831 35.21 5.27 -17.25
C SER A 831 34.40 6.56 -17.42
N LEU A 832 33.11 6.55 -17.06
CA LEU A 832 32.25 7.74 -17.11
C LEU A 832 32.75 8.85 -16.19
N VAL A 833 33.17 8.51 -14.98
CA VAL A 833 33.66 9.49 -13.99
C VAL A 833 35.04 10.02 -14.37
N LEU A 834 35.93 9.15 -14.83
CA LEU A 834 37.27 9.53 -15.30
C LEU A 834 37.20 10.40 -16.56
N SER A 835 36.33 10.08 -17.52
CA SER A 835 36.15 10.86 -18.75
C SER A 835 35.58 12.26 -18.50
N SER A 836 34.79 12.42 -17.43
CA SER A 836 34.25 13.72 -17.01
C SER A 836 35.20 14.51 -16.09
N ASN A 837 36.32 13.92 -15.66
CA ASN A 837 37.30 14.54 -14.77
C ASN A 837 38.75 14.27 -15.26
N PRO A 838 39.23 15.01 -16.29
CA PRO A 838 40.56 14.80 -16.85
C PRO A 838 41.72 14.89 -15.83
N PRO A 839 41.70 15.80 -14.83
CA PRO A 839 42.71 15.78 -13.76
C PRO A 839 42.78 14.45 -13.00
N LEU A 840 41.64 13.77 -12.80
CA LEU A 840 41.59 12.49 -12.09
C LEU A 840 42.25 11.35 -12.87
N VAL A 841 42.20 11.40 -14.21
CA VAL A 841 42.90 10.45 -15.08
C VAL A 841 44.41 10.57 -14.89
N GLU A 842 44.93 11.78 -14.79
CA GLU A 842 46.35 12.03 -14.54
C GLU A 842 46.78 11.55 -13.15
N ASP A 843 45.95 11.81 -12.14
CA ASP A 843 46.15 11.35 -10.75
C ASP A 843 46.19 9.81 -10.60
N LEU A 844 45.55 9.08 -11.53
CA LEU A 844 45.44 7.62 -11.57
C LEU A 844 46.24 7.02 -12.73
N ARG A 845 47.21 7.77 -13.28
CA ARG A 845 48.02 7.36 -14.44
C ARG A 845 48.59 5.95 -14.26
N THR A 846 49.15 5.63 -13.09
CA THR A 846 49.77 4.33 -12.85
C THR A 846 48.76 3.20 -12.91
N GLU A 847 47.64 3.33 -12.21
CA GLU A 847 46.60 2.32 -12.13
C GLU A 847 45.90 2.12 -13.49
N ILE A 848 45.64 3.22 -14.21
CA ILE A 848 45.04 3.18 -15.56
C ILE A 848 46.02 2.53 -16.56
N THR A 849 47.30 2.91 -16.54
CA THR A 849 48.32 2.30 -17.40
C THR A 849 48.45 0.80 -17.15
N GLN A 850 48.48 0.38 -15.88
CA GLN A 850 48.52 -1.05 -15.53
C GLN A 850 47.27 -1.78 -16.02
N ALA A 851 46.08 -1.20 -15.82
CA ALA A 851 44.84 -1.78 -16.31
C ALA A 851 44.87 -1.95 -17.83
N ILE A 852 45.31 -0.94 -18.58
CA ILE A 852 45.49 -0.97 -20.04
C ILE A 852 46.49 -2.06 -20.46
N GLN A 853 47.65 -2.14 -19.82
CA GLN A 853 48.68 -3.12 -20.17
C GLN A 853 48.27 -4.56 -19.86
N SER A 854 47.47 -4.75 -18.82
CA SER A 854 46.88 -6.05 -18.46
C SER A 854 45.65 -6.42 -19.29
N PHE A 855 45.11 -5.48 -20.08
CA PHE A 855 43.92 -5.69 -20.88
C PHE A 855 44.25 -6.54 -22.11
N ASP A 856 43.78 -7.79 -22.14
CA ASP A 856 43.90 -8.62 -23.34
C ASP A 856 42.97 -8.06 -24.43
N VAL A 857 43.58 -7.33 -25.36
CA VAL A 857 42.93 -6.65 -26.47
C VAL A 857 42.21 -7.64 -27.40
N LYS A 858 42.69 -8.89 -27.52
CA LYS A 858 42.06 -9.92 -28.37
C LYS A 858 40.83 -10.54 -27.69
N GLN A 859 40.94 -10.91 -26.42
CA GLN A 859 39.83 -11.52 -25.67
C GLN A 859 38.71 -10.51 -25.37
N SER A 860 39.06 -9.26 -25.04
CA SER A 860 38.08 -8.26 -24.60
C SER A 860 37.17 -7.73 -25.71
N PHE A 861 37.54 -7.91 -26.97
CA PHE A 861 36.72 -7.44 -28.07
C PHE A 861 35.49 -8.31 -28.31
N GLU A 862 35.63 -9.63 -28.18
CA GLU A 862 34.55 -10.61 -28.34
C GLU A 862 33.54 -10.55 -27.18
N GLU A 863 33.93 -10.00 -26.03
CA GLU A 863 33.10 -9.95 -24.82
C GLU A 863 32.77 -8.53 -24.31
N LYS A 864 33.53 -7.46 -24.65
CA LYS A 864 33.48 -6.13 -23.98
C LYS A 864 33.96 -4.92 -24.81
N THR A 865 33.36 -4.65 -25.97
CA THR A 865 33.72 -3.55 -26.91
C THR A 865 33.80 -2.15 -26.26
N SER A 866 32.97 -1.84 -25.25
CA SER A 866 32.97 -0.56 -24.49
C SER A 866 34.28 -0.31 -23.71
N GLN A 867 34.86 -1.38 -23.15
CA GLN A 867 36.06 -1.27 -22.32
C GLN A 867 37.30 -1.05 -23.17
N LEU A 868 37.36 -1.63 -24.38
CA LEU A 868 38.44 -1.35 -25.32
C LEU A 868 38.41 0.11 -25.79
N ALA A 869 37.22 0.68 -26.04
CA ALA A 869 37.10 2.08 -26.46
C ALA A 869 37.56 3.03 -25.34
N THR A 870 37.20 2.70 -24.10
CA THR A 870 37.68 3.39 -22.90
C THR A 870 39.20 3.28 -22.77
N ALA A 871 39.76 2.07 -22.91
CA ALA A 871 41.19 1.83 -22.79
C ALA A 871 41.99 2.60 -23.85
N TYR A 872 41.49 2.64 -25.09
CA TYR A 872 42.06 3.41 -26.19
C TYR A 872 42.03 4.92 -25.90
N THR A 873 40.89 5.43 -25.41
CA THR A 873 40.72 6.84 -25.06
C THR A 873 41.72 7.27 -23.98
N PHE A 874 41.85 6.48 -22.91
CA PHE A 874 42.81 6.77 -21.84
C PHE A 874 44.27 6.58 -22.29
N ALA A 875 44.57 5.58 -23.12
CA ALA A 875 45.91 5.40 -23.68
C ALA A 875 46.34 6.64 -24.49
N LYS A 876 45.42 7.18 -25.32
CA LYS A 876 45.64 8.42 -26.06
C LYS A 876 45.83 9.61 -25.12
N GLN A 877 44.94 9.79 -24.15
CA GLN A 877 45.00 10.89 -23.19
C GLN A 877 46.30 10.88 -22.37
N LEU A 878 46.80 9.70 -22.00
CA LEU A 878 48.03 9.51 -21.22
C LEU A 878 49.30 9.48 -22.08
N ASN A 879 49.20 9.60 -23.42
CA ASN A 879 50.28 9.49 -24.40
C ASN A 879 51.01 8.12 -24.39
N LEU A 880 50.27 7.03 -24.22
CA LEU A 880 50.77 5.65 -24.28
C LEU A 880 50.81 5.16 -25.74
N THR A 881 51.84 5.57 -26.49
CA THR A 881 51.92 5.35 -27.95
C THR A 881 51.90 3.87 -28.34
N GLU A 882 52.62 3.01 -27.62
CA GLU A 882 52.71 1.58 -27.95
C GLU A 882 51.37 0.87 -27.77
N GLU A 883 50.70 1.11 -26.64
CA GLU A 883 49.38 0.55 -26.32
C GLU A 883 48.29 1.08 -27.26
N THR A 884 48.36 2.36 -27.62
CA THR A 884 47.45 2.98 -28.60
C THR A 884 47.56 2.30 -29.97
N GLU A 885 48.77 2.04 -30.47
CA GLU A 885 48.98 1.34 -31.75
C GLU A 885 48.57 -0.14 -31.68
N LYS A 886 48.83 -0.84 -30.57
CA LYS A 886 48.37 -2.22 -30.36
C LYS A 886 46.85 -2.34 -30.45
N MET A 887 46.11 -1.46 -29.78
CA MET A 887 44.65 -1.44 -29.83
C MET A 887 44.13 -1.07 -31.22
N ARG A 888 44.77 -0.09 -31.89
CA ARG A 888 44.45 0.29 -33.27
C ARG A 888 44.60 -0.87 -34.24
N ALA A 889 45.69 -1.63 -34.15
CA ALA A 889 45.93 -2.79 -35.01
C ALA A 889 44.85 -3.88 -34.85
N VAL A 890 44.47 -4.20 -33.60
CA VAL A 890 43.41 -5.19 -33.34
C VAL A 890 42.05 -4.74 -33.86
N VAL A 891 41.69 -3.48 -33.65
CA VAL A 891 40.43 -2.94 -34.19
C VAL A 891 40.43 -2.93 -35.73
N SER A 892 41.56 -2.58 -36.35
CA SER A 892 41.74 -2.61 -37.81
C SER A 892 41.57 -4.01 -38.40
N ASP A 893 42.23 -5.02 -37.83
CA ASP A 893 42.14 -6.41 -38.29
C ASP A 893 40.72 -6.94 -38.20
N LEU A 894 39.98 -6.51 -37.17
CA LEU A 894 38.64 -7.00 -36.90
C LEU A 894 37.55 -6.26 -37.68
N ILE A 895 37.71 -4.95 -37.92
CA ILE A 895 36.93 -4.23 -38.94
C ILE A 895 37.07 -4.96 -40.28
N SER A 896 38.28 -5.35 -40.65
CA SER A 896 38.55 -6.09 -41.89
C SER A 896 37.88 -7.48 -41.90
N ASP A 897 37.90 -8.23 -40.80
CA ASP A 897 37.23 -9.53 -40.65
C ASP A 897 35.68 -9.42 -40.68
N LYS A 898 35.10 -8.42 -40.00
CA LYS A 898 33.64 -8.17 -40.02
C LYS A 898 33.17 -7.72 -41.40
N ILE A 899 33.94 -6.89 -42.09
CA ILE A 899 33.68 -6.51 -43.48
C ILE A 899 33.68 -7.74 -44.39
N ALA A 900 34.62 -8.67 -44.21
CA ALA A 900 34.66 -9.90 -44.97
C ALA A 900 33.43 -10.81 -44.72
N LYS A 901 32.93 -10.87 -43.47
CA LYS A 901 31.77 -11.68 -43.07
C LYS A 901 30.41 -11.09 -43.51
N LEU A 902 30.32 -9.77 -43.71
CA LEU A 902 29.12 -9.11 -44.26
C LEU A 902 28.75 -9.63 -45.66
N GLY A 903 29.71 -10.17 -46.41
CA GLY A 903 29.50 -10.73 -47.75
C GLY A 903 28.97 -12.18 -47.79
N THR A 904 28.91 -12.91 -46.66
CA THR A 904 28.72 -14.38 -46.69
C THR A 904 27.56 -14.93 -45.84
N ASP A 905 26.94 -14.14 -44.94
CA ASP A 905 25.98 -14.65 -43.95
C ASP A 905 24.53 -14.12 -44.08
N SER A 906 23.59 -14.76 -43.36
CA SER A 906 22.13 -14.47 -43.36
C SER A 906 21.74 -13.07 -42.83
N PHE A 907 20.54 -12.60 -43.16
CA PHE A 907 20.01 -11.27 -42.82
C PHE A 907 20.12 -10.90 -41.32
N ALA A 908 19.80 -11.82 -40.41
CA ALA A 908 19.89 -11.56 -38.96
C ALA A 908 21.33 -11.37 -38.46
N VAL A 909 22.30 -12.05 -39.09
CA VAL A 909 23.74 -11.92 -38.75
C VAL A 909 24.30 -10.61 -39.31
N ARG A 910 23.83 -10.17 -40.49
CA ARG A 910 24.17 -8.85 -41.04
C ARG A 910 23.69 -7.70 -40.15
N PHE A 911 22.52 -7.83 -39.52
CA PHE A 911 21.97 -6.82 -38.61
C PHE A 911 22.83 -6.61 -37.34
N PHE A 912 23.23 -7.68 -36.64
CA PHE A 912 24.07 -7.59 -35.45
C PHE A 912 25.51 -7.15 -35.75
N LEU A 913 26.09 -7.62 -36.87
CA LEU A 913 27.43 -7.21 -37.29
C LEU A 913 27.49 -5.72 -37.66
N LYS A 914 26.36 -5.13 -38.06
CA LYS A 914 26.22 -3.73 -38.47
C LYS A 914 26.30 -2.77 -37.27
N ASP A 915 25.51 -3.00 -36.22
CA ASP A 915 25.54 -2.15 -35.01
C ASP A 915 26.89 -2.17 -34.30
N GLU A 916 27.52 -3.35 -34.24
CA GLU A 916 28.87 -3.48 -33.69
C GLU A 916 29.90 -2.74 -34.54
N LEU A 917 29.90 -2.92 -35.88
CA LEU A 917 30.83 -2.22 -36.78
C LEU A 917 30.68 -0.70 -36.66
N PHE A 918 29.46 -0.17 -36.52
CA PHE A 918 29.24 1.27 -36.40
C PHE A 918 29.60 1.85 -35.04
N LYS A 919 29.36 1.12 -33.94
CA LYS A 919 29.84 1.51 -32.62
C LYS A 919 31.37 1.58 -32.58
N LEU A 920 32.02 0.63 -33.26
CA LEU A 920 33.46 0.64 -33.49
C LEU A 920 33.96 1.80 -34.34
N LEU A 921 33.19 2.21 -35.33
CA LEU A 921 33.55 3.35 -36.17
C LEU A 921 33.27 4.68 -35.46
N SER A 922 32.26 4.77 -34.57
CA SER A 922 31.95 5.99 -33.82
C SER A 922 32.91 6.26 -32.68
N ASP A 923 33.29 5.21 -31.94
CA ASP A 923 34.03 5.35 -30.68
C ASP A 923 35.55 5.44 -30.88
N TYR A 924 36.04 5.12 -32.08
CA TYR A 924 37.45 5.16 -32.41
C TYR A 924 37.71 6.14 -33.58
N GLU A 925 38.52 7.17 -33.34
CA GLU A 925 39.15 8.01 -34.39
C GLU A 925 40.18 7.22 -35.23
N ILE A 926 39.90 5.95 -35.54
CA ILE A 926 40.77 5.07 -36.33
C ILE A 926 40.76 5.45 -37.82
N LEU A 927 39.81 6.28 -38.22
CA LEU A 927 39.56 6.64 -39.62
C LEU A 927 40.52 7.68 -40.19
N GLU A 928 41.16 8.49 -39.35
CA GLU A 928 41.93 9.64 -39.84
C GLU A 928 43.31 9.26 -40.40
N ASN A 929 43.82 8.04 -40.15
CA ASN A 929 45.22 7.71 -40.47
C ASN A 929 45.45 6.37 -41.22
N ASN A 930 44.41 5.67 -41.70
CA ASN A 930 44.59 4.46 -42.50
C ASN A 930 43.76 4.48 -43.81
N PRO A 931 44.36 4.94 -44.93
CA PRO A 931 43.64 5.10 -46.19
C PRO A 931 43.06 3.79 -46.75
N ASN A 932 43.67 2.64 -46.47
CA ASN A 932 43.19 1.35 -46.97
C ASN A 932 41.89 0.91 -46.28
N ILE A 933 41.72 1.23 -44.99
CA ILE A 933 40.48 0.94 -44.24
C ILE A 933 39.36 1.88 -44.70
N LYS A 934 39.67 3.16 -44.93
CA LYS A 934 38.70 4.12 -45.48
C LYS A 934 38.15 3.65 -46.83
N ILE A 935 39.03 3.20 -47.74
CA ILE A 935 38.65 2.68 -49.06
C ILE A 935 37.73 1.46 -48.95
N GLU A 936 38.05 0.49 -48.07
CA GLU A 936 37.21 -0.71 -47.95
C GLU A 936 35.87 -0.41 -47.26
N ILE A 937 35.84 0.51 -46.29
CA ILE A 937 34.58 1.00 -45.68
C ILE A 937 33.72 1.75 -46.70
N GLU A 938 34.30 2.63 -47.50
CA GLU A 938 33.60 3.35 -48.56
C GLU A 938 32.98 2.37 -49.58
N LYS A 939 33.72 1.32 -49.93
CA LYS A 939 33.27 0.25 -50.83
C LYS A 939 32.18 -0.62 -50.22
N THR A 940 32.30 -1.01 -48.94
CA THR A 940 31.26 -1.77 -48.23
C THR A 940 30.00 -0.93 -48.00
N ALA A 941 30.14 0.35 -47.64
CA ALA A 941 29.04 1.29 -47.49
C ALA A 941 28.32 1.53 -48.84
N ALA A 942 29.07 1.61 -49.95
CA ALA A 942 28.52 1.72 -51.29
C ALA A 942 27.69 0.47 -51.68
N THR A 943 28.22 -0.73 -51.47
CA THR A 943 27.48 -1.97 -51.72
C THR A 943 26.24 -2.07 -50.83
N PHE A 944 26.38 -1.74 -49.55
CA PHE A 944 25.29 -1.78 -48.57
C PHE A 944 24.16 -0.80 -48.89
N LEU A 945 24.48 0.48 -49.15
CA LEU A 945 23.49 1.49 -49.50
C LEU A 945 22.75 1.12 -50.78
N LYS A 946 23.43 0.54 -51.76
CA LYS A 946 22.82 0.14 -53.03
C LYS A 946 21.88 -1.06 -52.91
N GLU A 947 22.32 -2.12 -52.23
CA GLU A 947 21.54 -3.36 -52.07
C GLU A 947 20.39 -3.19 -51.07
N GLU A 948 20.66 -2.60 -49.91
CA GLU A 948 19.69 -2.51 -48.81
C GLU A 948 18.66 -1.39 -49.03
N LYS A 949 19.02 -0.30 -49.72
CA LYS A 949 18.04 0.71 -50.17
C LYS A 949 16.93 0.05 -50.98
N THR A 950 17.30 -0.81 -51.92
CA THR A 950 16.33 -1.44 -52.82
C THR A 950 15.35 -2.33 -52.05
N ASN A 951 15.84 -3.11 -51.10
CA ASN A 951 15.02 -3.96 -50.24
C ASN A 951 14.09 -3.11 -49.36
N LEU A 952 14.63 -2.15 -48.62
CA LEU A 952 13.85 -1.32 -47.69
C LEU A 952 12.81 -0.46 -48.40
N LEU A 953 13.12 0.09 -49.57
CA LEU A 953 12.16 0.84 -50.39
C LEU A 953 11.01 -0.03 -50.88
N SER A 954 11.26 -1.32 -51.14
CA SER A 954 10.22 -2.26 -51.58
C SER A 954 9.25 -2.67 -50.46
N GLU A 955 9.71 -2.64 -49.21
CA GLU A 955 8.91 -2.97 -48.01
C GLU A 955 8.25 -1.73 -47.38
N LEU A 956 8.82 -0.54 -47.61
CA LEU A 956 8.47 0.73 -46.95
C LEU A 956 6.96 1.00 -46.90
N ALA A 957 6.31 1.05 -48.05
CA ALA A 957 4.87 1.35 -48.12
C ALA A 957 4.01 0.28 -47.43
N ALA A 958 4.45 -0.98 -47.42
CA ALA A 958 3.73 -2.07 -46.76
C ALA A 958 3.84 -1.99 -45.23
N ASP A 959 5.06 -1.76 -44.72
CA ASP A 959 5.32 -1.60 -43.28
C ASP A 959 4.53 -0.44 -42.68
N PHE A 960 4.55 0.72 -43.36
CA PHE A 960 3.81 1.90 -42.92
C PHE A 960 2.30 1.66 -42.97
N LYS A 961 1.78 1.02 -44.03
CA LYS A 961 0.35 0.73 -44.16
C LYS A 961 -0.16 -0.27 -43.12
N GLU A 962 0.60 -1.32 -42.82
CA GLU A 962 0.21 -2.35 -41.85
C GLU A 962 0.23 -1.83 -40.40
N ASN A 963 1.14 -0.91 -40.09
CA ASN A 963 1.34 -0.42 -38.72
C ASN A 963 0.69 0.94 -38.43
N ALA A 964 0.21 1.67 -39.45
CA ALA A 964 -0.45 2.97 -39.28
C ALA A 964 -1.70 2.91 -38.37
N GLN A 965 -2.36 1.75 -38.26
CA GLN A 965 -3.56 1.57 -37.42
C GLN A 965 -3.26 1.05 -36.00
N SER A 966 -2.09 0.46 -35.76
CA SER A 966 -1.76 -0.21 -34.49
C SER A 966 -0.96 0.64 -33.51
N ASN A 967 -0.47 1.82 -33.92
CA ASN A 967 0.49 2.65 -33.18
C ASN A 967 1.75 1.89 -32.72
N SER A 968 2.09 0.77 -33.38
CA SER A 968 3.34 0.06 -33.14
C SER A 968 4.51 0.91 -33.67
N VAL A 969 5.46 1.26 -32.81
CA VAL A 969 6.65 2.07 -33.18
C VAL A 969 7.88 1.23 -33.48
N TYR A 970 7.84 -0.08 -33.20
CA TYR A 970 8.99 -0.97 -33.33
C TYR A 970 9.51 -1.07 -34.77
N PHE A 971 8.60 -1.00 -35.76
CA PHE A 971 8.99 -1.01 -37.17
C PHE A 971 9.78 0.23 -37.59
N LEU A 972 9.67 1.35 -36.85
CA LEU A 972 10.40 2.59 -37.14
C LEU A 972 11.87 2.52 -36.75
N GLU A 973 12.24 1.63 -35.82
CA GLU A 973 13.64 1.48 -35.38
C GLU A 973 14.53 1.17 -36.58
N LYS A 974 14.12 0.25 -37.46
CA LYS A 974 14.90 -0.07 -38.66
C LYS A 974 15.18 1.14 -39.54
N TYR A 975 14.23 2.05 -39.74
CA TYR A 975 14.43 3.26 -40.56
C TYR A 975 15.21 4.35 -39.85
N LYS A 976 15.03 4.46 -38.53
CA LYS A 976 15.80 5.35 -37.67
C LYS A 976 17.28 4.99 -37.66
N ASP A 977 17.59 3.70 -37.61
CA ASP A 977 18.95 3.21 -37.62
C ASP A 977 19.62 3.45 -38.98
N HIS A 978 18.89 3.26 -40.09
CA HIS A 978 19.40 3.58 -41.43
C HIS A 978 19.61 5.09 -41.64
N THR A 979 18.72 5.93 -41.12
CA THR A 979 18.87 7.39 -41.16
C THR A 979 20.10 7.82 -40.34
N GLN A 980 20.28 7.25 -39.14
CA GLN A 980 21.44 7.54 -38.30
C GLN A 980 22.74 7.06 -38.94
N LEU A 981 22.72 5.91 -39.62
CA LEU A 981 23.85 5.39 -40.37
C LEU A 981 24.28 6.35 -41.49
N ILE A 982 23.35 6.80 -42.33
CA ILE A 982 23.64 7.74 -43.41
C ILE A 982 24.25 9.02 -42.84
N LYS A 983 23.73 9.51 -41.71
CA LYS A 983 24.30 10.67 -41.01
C LYS A 983 25.75 10.44 -40.60
N ASN A 984 26.03 9.31 -39.95
CA ASN A 984 27.37 8.99 -39.46
C ASN A 984 28.39 8.86 -40.60
N LEU A 985 27.99 8.22 -41.72
CA LEU A 985 28.84 8.11 -42.91
C LEU A 985 29.06 9.47 -43.58
N SER A 986 28.04 10.32 -43.60
CA SER A 986 28.11 11.68 -44.14
C SER A 986 29.03 12.58 -43.31
N ASP A 987 28.84 12.61 -41.99
CA ASP A 987 29.62 13.44 -41.05
C ASP A 987 31.12 13.10 -41.09
N LYS A 988 31.47 11.88 -41.52
CA LYS A 988 32.86 11.39 -41.65
C LYS A 988 33.40 11.45 -43.09
N GLU A 989 32.69 12.09 -44.00
CA GLU A 989 33.05 12.21 -45.42
C GLU A 989 33.30 10.86 -46.13
N MET A 990 32.52 9.83 -45.76
CA MET A 990 32.64 8.46 -46.28
C MET A 990 31.61 8.15 -47.38
N LEU A 991 30.80 9.13 -47.76
CA LEU A 991 29.85 9.02 -48.86
C LEU A 991 30.41 9.77 -50.07
N GLY A 992 30.75 9.03 -51.12
CA GLY A 992 31.05 9.61 -52.42
C GLY A 992 29.80 10.24 -53.06
N PRO A 993 29.96 11.01 -54.16
CA PRO A 993 28.85 11.75 -54.78
C PRO A 993 27.66 10.87 -55.20
N GLU A 994 27.92 9.65 -55.70
CA GLU A 994 26.89 8.69 -56.10
C GLU A 994 26.13 8.14 -54.86
N GLN A 995 26.84 7.83 -53.78
CA GLN A 995 26.24 7.32 -52.54
C GLN A 995 25.41 8.41 -51.82
N LYS A 996 25.83 9.68 -51.89
CA LYS A 996 25.02 10.81 -51.38
C LYS A 996 23.71 10.97 -52.13
N GLU A 997 23.67 10.61 -53.42
CA GLU A 997 22.44 10.61 -54.22
C GLU A 997 21.54 9.43 -53.84
N GLU A 998 22.10 8.22 -53.71
CA GLU A 998 21.34 7.03 -53.27
C GLU A 998 20.74 7.21 -51.86
N ALA A 999 21.50 7.81 -50.94
CA ALA A 999 21.04 8.13 -49.60
C ALA A 999 19.90 9.17 -49.61
N ARG A 1000 19.97 10.19 -50.47
CA ARG A 1000 18.90 11.18 -50.63
C ARG A 1000 17.62 10.58 -51.17
N GLU A 1001 17.72 9.68 -52.15
CA GLU A 1001 16.57 8.95 -52.67
C GLU A 1001 15.85 8.15 -51.57
N PHE A 1002 16.61 7.41 -50.76
CA PHE A 1002 16.07 6.68 -49.61
C PHE A 1002 15.38 7.59 -48.59
N LEU A 1003 16.07 8.64 -48.13
CA LEU A 1003 15.55 9.58 -47.13
C LEU A 1003 14.29 10.30 -47.64
N SER A 1004 14.26 10.66 -48.92
CA SER A 1004 13.09 11.29 -49.54
C SER A 1004 11.86 10.37 -49.51
N LYS A 1005 12.05 9.07 -49.72
CA LYS A 1005 10.95 8.10 -49.70
C LYS A 1005 10.46 7.80 -48.28
N VAL A 1006 11.38 7.70 -47.32
CA VAL A 1006 11.01 7.57 -45.89
C VAL A 1006 10.22 8.80 -45.42
N LYS A 1007 10.63 10.00 -45.85
CA LYS A 1007 9.90 11.25 -45.59
C LYS A 1007 8.49 11.22 -46.17
N GLU A 1008 8.34 10.86 -47.45
CA GLU A 1008 7.05 10.79 -48.14
C GLU A 1008 6.05 9.87 -47.40
N GLU A 1009 6.51 8.71 -46.92
CA GLU A 1009 5.66 7.75 -46.19
C GLU A 1009 5.33 8.24 -44.77
N LEU A 1010 6.28 8.87 -44.06
CA LEU A 1010 6.03 9.50 -42.75
C LEU A 1010 5.03 10.66 -42.85
N GLU A 1011 5.11 11.47 -43.91
CA GLU A 1011 4.16 12.55 -44.19
C GLU A 1011 2.79 12.00 -44.59
N THR A 1012 2.74 10.87 -45.31
CA THR A 1012 1.48 10.17 -45.61
C THR A 1012 0.84 9.61 -44.34
N TRP A 1013 1.64 9.09 -43.40
CA TRP A 1013 1.14 8.64 -42.10
C TRP A 1013 0.63 9.80 -41.23
N LEU A 1014 1.32 10.95 -41.24
CA LEU A 1014 0.85 12.18 -40.59
C LEU A 1014 -0.55 12.60 -41.08
N ALA A 1015 -0.85 12.39 -42.37
CA ALA A 1015 -2.17 12.69 -42.93
C ALA A 1015 -3.31 11.77 -42.41
N HIS A 1016 -2.99 10.62 -41.81
CA HIS A 1016 -3.96 9.63 -41.32
C HIS A 1016 -4.31 9.74 -39.81
N GLY A 1017 -3.68 10.64 -39.04
CA GLY A 1017 -4.01 10.83 -37.61
C GLY A 1017 -2.83 11.26 -36.71
N SER A 1018 -2.84 10.85 -35.43
CA SER A 1018 -1.80 11.21 -34.45
C SER A 1018 -0.50 10.44 -34.69
N MET A 1019 0.58 11.15 -35.02
CA MET A 1019 1.91 10.58 -35.22
C MET A 1019 2.62 10.37 -33.86
N PRO A 1020 3.15 9.17 -33.56
CA PRO A 1020 3.99 8.92 -32.38
C PRO A 1020 5.25 9.81 -32.39
N LYS A 1021 5.80 10.10 -31.19
CA LYS A 1021 6.98 10.96 -31.07
C LYS A 1021 8.17 10.42 -31.85
N GLU A 1022 8.35 9.11 -31.84
CA GLU A 1022 9.42 8.38 -32.52
C GLU A 1022 9.39 8.62 -34.04
N ALA A 1023 8.19 8.70 -34.61
CA ALA A 1023 7.97 8.99 -36.02
C ALA A 1023 8.20 10.47 -36.34
N SER A 1024 7.77 11.37 -35.45
CA SER A 1024 8.03 12.81 -35.57
C SER A 1024 9.53 13.13 -35.51
N ASP A 1025 10.24 12.50 -34.58
CA ASP A 1025 11.68 12.65 -34.40
C ASP A 1025 12.43 12.09 -35.61
N LEU A 1026 11.96 10.96 -36.15
CA LEU A 1026 12.50 10.38 -37.38
C LEU A 1026 12.28 11.29 -38.58
N LEU A 1027 11.06 11.81 -38.79
CA LEU A 1027 10.75 12.73 -39.88
C LEU A 1027 11.67 13.95 -39.86
N LYS A 1028 11.84 14.57 -38.68
CA LYS A 1028 12.73 15.72 -38.53
C LYS A 1028 14.18 15.36 -38.86
N LYS A 1029 14.69 14.24 -38.33
CA LYS A 1029 16.05 13.78 -38.61
C LYS A 1029 16.29 13.49 -40.08
N THR A 1030 15.33 12.84 -40.74
CA THR A 1030 15.38 12.53 -42.17
C THR A 1030 15.43 13.81 -43.01
N ASP A 1031 14.65 14.83 -42.64
CA ASP A 1031 14.62 16.11 -43.35
C ASP A 1031 15.92 16.91 -43.17
N ASP A 1032 16.38 17.07 -41.93
CA ASP A 1032 17.64 17.75 -41.60
C ASP A 1032 18.83 17.10 -42.33
N LEU A 1033 18.88 15.76 -42.33
CA LEU A 1033 19.95 15.01 -42.97
C LEU A 1033 19.89 15.08 -44.50
N SER A 1034 18.70 14.96 -45.09
CA SER A 1034 18.53 15.03 -46.54
C SER A 1034 18.98 16.40 -47.08
N GLN A 1035 18.69 17.48 -46.35
CA GLN A 1035 19.18 18.83 -46.67
C GLN A 1035 20.71 18.95 -46.56
N SER A 1036 21.32 18.33 -45.56
CA SER A 1036 22.78 18.36 -45.38
C SER A 1036 23.57 17.62 -46.48
N LEU A 1037 22.94 16.68 -47.17
CA LEU A 1037 23.54 15.88 -48.25
C LEU A 1037 23.48 16.55 -49.63
N ASP A 1038 22.80 17.69 -49.76
CA ASP A 1038 22.60 18.41 -51.02
C ASP A 1038 23.86 19.19 -51.44
N LEU A 1039 24.50 18.74 -52.53
CA LEU A 1039 25.68 19.38 -53.10
C LEU A 1039 25.38 20.74 -53.76
N SER A 1040 24.10 21.09 -53.99
CA SER A 1040 23.71 22.38 -54.56
C SER A 1040 23.74 23.55 -53.53
N ALA A 1041 23.78 23.22 -52.23
CA ALA A 1041 23.82 24.22 -51.16
C ALA A 1041 25.20 24.85 -50.93
N HIS A 1042 26.29 24.20 -51.38
CA HIS A 1042 27.67 24.69 -51.20
C HIS A 1042 28.13 25.72 -52.25
N ASN A 1043 27.25 26.14 -53.17
CA ASN A 1043 27.54 27.19 -54.16
C ASN A 1043 26.76 28.50 -53.94
N ARG A 1044 26.25 28.76 -52.72
CA ARG A 1044 25.83 30.12 -52.34
C ARG A 1044 26.96 30.80 -51.56
N PRO A 1045 27.53 31.91 -52.05
CA PRO A 1045 28.44 32.70 -51.23
C PRO A 1045 27.67 33.23 -50.02
N SER A 1046 28.30 33.12 -48.85
CA SER A 1046 27.81 33.67 -47.59
C SER A 1046 27.41 35.14 -47.73
N ILE A 1047 26.18 35.46 -47.35
CA ILE A 1047 25.77 36.79 -46.88
C ILE A 1047 25.24 36.64 -45.47
#